data_AF-A0A3P8Y3Q4-F1
#
_entry.id   AF-A0A3P8Y3Q4-F1
#
_cell.length_a   1.000
_cell.length_b   1.000
_cell.length_c   1.000
_cell.angle_alpha   90.00
_cell.angle_beta   90.00
_cell.angle_gamma   90.00
#
_symmetry.space_group_name_H-M   'P 1'
#
loop_
_entity.id
_entity.type
_entity.pdbx_description
1 polymer ?
#
loop_
_entity_poly.entity_id
_entity_poly.type
_entity_poly.pdbx_seq_one_letter_code
_entity_poly.pdbx_strand_id
1 'polypeptide(L)'
;VCVCVCVCVCVCVCVCVYLYCLPVLCRPQPSPAEVMPTPYRTLSWLGPPSASHRNTLSRLGLDPQSEGQAPDWNEELQAARDLPQRNLEERLQRDRALLQVNSAFVWAVAQGAETVVDGCVEPISGSPDDPAFLWGGLFMSQGGAGVPLGGERGRRAAQRLELSGIQSYSDLEGALQGLHTLPTAVVDYRGIRLSAQGLAPGLEVPEGVLYGVGAGPQESPHRRHLLELLAQAAKGLSLQRHAVIGPNGHQVPLFTALDAKGLLGADGRFYLLDLFRTLPADANYCPEGGKPREEEEEGKDGWPENFAHGLCRLRPELLQAFIQNKQSQFTQRCKERMEENGGVEECDSRGTDAVRGACKDVGSVSDIIFEMRFNPSVFSPDVAFPKIDSEAIRLQERLLREAAASIITQQIPAFIKGCLQGSEVPLDAATLKQALHQKGINLRYLGQLTKAISQSEKKEQLRHIMRLAVGEAVVRSARRIFNNFLQGVEMSSVAAAVSHFLCCLLVAHYSSSPSGEEPKKRSRRRGRGGAASENAAWSALTGAELWTLICQDAAEAYDITNGLGSTADHLVETYGLQKVSLLREFSLKTGIQLRLREYFFDNRTKAPIGSDDVLNVFPVVKHITMTTHDASRAFQAAQSSIQKGEVAYERLKEATYLFGRVCDDLNPEACSCLSLLARVAYLQALPAEARSVQLKAVVISERVLGFDHPNTIQQYARLAVYVFAGGEAALAQRCLFRARLLMLTVHGEDHPYTATLDSCLGLILPSEQAGQFLQSALKINTSFFGPTSVHTALSQHLLSQWMCGVGDYRSAMKHEKEALSAFTNLVSTCDVYFSPYHNRTKMQQTVLTLHET
;
A
#
# COMPACT_ATOMS: atom_id res chain seq x y z
N VAL A 1 -2.74 -28.21 -22.08
CA VAL A 1 -4.15 -28.36 -21.68
C VAL A 1 -4.39 -29.64 -20.86
N CYS A 2 -3.97 -30.84 -21.29
CA CYS A 2 -4.22 -32.08 -20.49
C CYS A 2 -3.34 -32.28 -19.25
N VAL A 3 -2.18 -31.60 -19.12
CA VAL A 3 -1.31 -31.72 -17.93
C VAL A 3 -1.79 -30.83 -16.76
N CYS A 4 -2.53 -29.75 -17.04
CA CYS A 4 -3.09 -28.85 -16.03
C CYS A 4 -4.25 -29.49 -15.24
N VAL A 5 -4.93 -30.49 -15.83
CA VAL A 5 -6.15 -31.07 -15.24
C VAL A 5 -5.84 -32.10 -14.15
N CYS A 6 -4.79 -32.92 -14.30
CA CYS A 6 -4.48 -33.96 -13.30
C CYS A 6 -3.88 -33.42 -12.00
N VAL A 7 -3.15 -32.30 -12.04
CA VAL A 7 -2.62 -31.66 -10.82
C VAL A 7 -3.71 -30.87 -10.08
N CYS A 8 -4.65 -30.25 -10.82
CA CYS A 8 -5.80 -29.59 -10.21
C CYS A 8 -6.69 -30.55 -9.41
N VAL A 9 -6.90 -31.79 -9.88
CA VAL A 9 -7.83 -32.74 -9.22
C VAL A 9 -7.31 -33.23 -7.85
N CYS A 10 -6.01 -33.44 -7.67
CA CYS A 10 -5.44 -33.79 -6.35
C CYS A 10 -5.42 -32.61 -5.37
N VAL A 11 -5.36 -31.37 -5.89
CA VAL A 11 -5.42 -30.15 -5.09
C VAL A 11 -6.86 -29.86 -4.66
N CYS A 12 -7.84 -30.03 -5.56
CA CYS A 12 -9.27 -29.72 -5.36
C CYS A 12 -9.94 -30.44 -4.17
N VAL A 13 -9.60 -31.70 -3.89
CA VAL A 13 -10.19 -32.45 -2.74
C VAL A 13 -9.58 -32.01 -1.40
N CYS A 14 -8.38 -31.42 -1.40
CA CYS A 14 -7.70 -30.95 -0.20
C CYS A 14 -8.03 -29.49 0.19
N VAL A 15 -8.55 -28.66 -0.74
CA VAL A 15 -8.74 -27.21 -0.56
C VAL A 15 -9.66 -26.85 0.62
N CYS A 16 -10.76 -27.58 0.83
CA CYS A 16 -11.70 -27.25 1.91
C CYS A 16 -11.16 -27.57 3.32
N VAL A 17 -10.27 -28.57 3.45
CA VAL A 17 -9.67 -28.97 4.74
C VAL A 17 -8.44 -28.10 5.04
N TYR A 18 -7.65 -27.75 4.02
CA TYR A 18 -6.40 -27.00 4.21
C TYR A 18 -6.57 -25.49 4.42
N LEU A 19 -7.69 -24.88 4.00
CA LEU A 19 -7.94 -23.46 4.29
C LEU A 19 -8.12 -23.21 5.80
N TYR A 20 -8.72 -24.15 6.54
CA TYR A 20 -8.99 -23.99 7.98
C TYR A 20 -8.12 -24.83 8.92
N CYS A 21 -7.53 -25.94 8.46
CA CYS A 21 -6.86 -26.88 9.37
C CYS A 21 -5.35 -27.03 9.10
N LEU A 22 -4.56 -26.16 9.72
CA LEU A 22 -3.23 -26.57 10.18
C LEU A 22 -3.40 -27.23 11.56
N PRO A 23 -3.02 -28.51 11.75
CA PRO A 23 -3.05 -29.14 13.07
C PRO A 23 -2.08 -28.48 14.08
N VAL A 24 -1.22 -27.57 13.63
CA VAL A 24 -0.37 -26.72 14.48
C VAL A 24 -1.17 -25.65 15.23
N LEU A 25 -2.29 -25.19 14.63
CA LEU A 25 -3.22 -24.21 15.18
C LEU A 25 -4.45 -24.86 15.83
N CYS A 26 -4.75 -26.13 15.53
CA CYS A 26 -5.73 -26.92 16.28
C CYS A 26 -5.15 -27.43 17.61
N ARG A 27 -4.73 -26.51 18.48
CA ARG A 27 -4.45 -26.82 19.88
C ARG A 27 -5.77 -26.76 20.67
N PRO A 28 -5.96 -27.61 21.70
CA PRO A 28 -7.18 -27.60 22.52
C PRO A 28 -7.38 -26.27 23.26
N GLN A 29 -6.33 -25.46 23.41
CA GLN A 29 -6.40 -24.06 23.81
C GLN A 29 -5.61 -23.20 22.81
N PRO A 30 -6.26 -22.22 22.14
CA PRO A 30 -5.57 -21.28 21.27
C PRO A 30 -4.57 -20.44 22.07
N SER A 31 -3.43 -20.11 21.47
CA SER A 31 -2.44 -19.25 22.13
C SER A 31 -3.02 -17.83 22.36
N PRO A 32 -2.52 -17.05 23.34
CA PRO A 32 -3.02 -15.70 23.57
C PRO A 32 -3.04 -14.85 22.29
N ALA A 33 -2.00 -14.94 21.46
CA ALA A 33 -1.91 -14.25 20.17
C ALA A 33 -3.01 -14.63 19.16
N GLU A 34 -3.58 -15.83 19.25
CA GLU A 34 -4.68 -16.28 18.37
C GLU A 34 -6.03 -15.73 18.79
N VAL A 35 -6.22 -15.47 20.09
CA VAL A 35 -7.49 -14.98 20.66
C VAL A 35 -7.49 -13.46 20.78
N MET A 36 -6.31 -12.85 20.89
CA MET A 36 -6.19 -11.42 21.13
C MET A 36 -6.79 -10.62 19.96
N PRO A 37 -7.60 -9.60 20.29
CA PRO A 37 -8.25 -8.74 19.31
C PRO A 37 -7.19 -7.95 18.52
N THR A 38 -7.34 -7.89 17.20
CA THR A 38 -6.47 -7.05 16.38
C THR A 38 -6.87 -5.58 16.50
N PRO A 39 -5.90 -4.64 16.51
CA PRO A 39 -6.21 -3.21 16.55
C PRO A 39 -7.17 -2.78 15.43
N TYR A 40 -6.95 -3.29 14.22
CA TYR A 40 -7.77 -2.98 13.05
C TYR A 40 -8.46 -4.22 12.50
N ARG A 41 -9.58 -4.00 11.79
CA ARG A 41 -10.33 -5.06 11.13
C ARG A 41 -9.53 -5.61 9.94
N THR A 42 -9.24 -6.91 9.96
CA THR A 42 -8.65 -7.61 8.82
C THR A 42 -9.74 -7.94 7.81
N LEU A 43 -9.63 -7.35 6.62
CA LEU A 43 -10.57 -7.59 5.53
C LEU A 43 -10.25 -8.93 4.85
N SER A 44 -11.22 -9.84 4.84
CA SER A 44 -11.16 -11.06 4.04
C SER A 44 -12.26 -11.04 2.98
N TRP A 45 -11.88 -11.29 1.73
CA TRP A 45 -12.81 -11.38 0.63
C TRP A 45 -13.59 -12.70 0.61
N LEU A 46 -13.25 -13.67 1.47
CA LEU A 46 -13.94 -14.95 1.61
C LEU A 46 -14.52 -15.11 3.02
N GLY A 47 -15.74 -15.63 3.11
CA GLY A 47 -16.43 -15.96 4.35
C GLY A 47 -16.79 -17.45 4.42
N PRO A 48 -17.01 -18.00 5.63
CA PRO A 48 -17.33 -19.40 5.83
C PRO A 48 -18.66 -19.81 5.15
N PRO A 49 -18.80 -21.08 4.71
CA PRO A 49 -19.94 -21.54 3.91
C PRO A 49 -21.28 -21.66 4.66
N SER A 50 -21.29 -21.50 5.98
CA SER A 50 -22.51 -21.43 6.81
C SER A 50 -22.58 -20.08 7.54
N ALA A 51 -23.47 -19.20 7.10
CA ALA A 51 -23.87 -18.02 7.85
C ALA A 51 -24.70 -18.44 9.07
N SER A 52 -24.04 -18.95 10.11
CA SER A 52 -24.62 -19.11 11.44
C SER A 52 -23.50 -19.03 12.48
N HIS A 53 -22.73 -17.97 12.44
CA HIS A 53 -22.08 -17.48 13.64
C HIS A 53 -22.22 -15.98 13.65
N ARG A 54 -23.04 -15.47 14.58
CA ARG A 54 -22.88 -14.12 15.11
C ARG A 54 -21.38 -13.84 15.23
N ASN A 55 -20.94 -12.73 14.65
CA ASN A 55 -19.60 -12.19 14.80
C ASN A 55 -19.15 -12.26 16.27
N THR A 56 -18.39 -13.29 16.64
CA THR A 56 -17.74 -13.39 17.95
C THR A 56 -16.51 -12.49 18.05
N LEU A 57 -16.17 -11.77 16.99
CA LEU A 57 -15.16 -10.70 16.98
C LEU A 57 -15.75 -9.28 17.11
N SER A 58 -17.05 -9.16 17.39
CA SER A 58 -17.74 -7.87 17.61
C SER A 58 -17.79 -7.43 19.09
N ARG A 59 -17.10 -8.10 20.00
CA ARG A 59 -17.09 -7.71 21.42
C ARG A 59 -15.68 -7.81 21.99
N LEU A 60 -14.84 -6.91 21.50
CA LEU A 60 -13.79 -6.35 22.34
C LEU A 60 -14.46 -5.76 23.58
N GLY A 61 -13.98 -6.16 24.76
CA GLY A 61 -14.43 -5.70 26.07
C GLY A 61 -14.09 -4.24 26.34
N LEU A 62 -14.52 -3.34 25.46
CA LEU A 62 -15.14 -2.12 25.92
C LEU A 62 -16.49 -2.56 26.46
N ASP A 63 -16.63 -2.55 27.78
CA ASP A 63 -17.94 -2.55 28.40
C ASP A 63 -18.86 -1.62 27.58
N PRO A 64 -20.06 -2.05 27.16
CA PRO A 64 -21.11 -1.10 26.87
C PRO A 64 -21.51 -0.47 28.20
N GLN A 65 -20.64 0.38 28.74
CA GLN A 65 -20.89 1.28 29.86
C GLN A 65 -20.28 2.63 29.45
N SER A 66 -21.03 3.71 29.30
CA SER A 66 -22.33 4.03 29.88
C SER A 66 -23.26 4.62 28.81
N GLU A 67 -24.53 4.28 28.91
CA GLU A 67 -25.60 5.11 28.36
C GLU A 67 -25.40 6.56 28.86
N GLY A 68 -25.15 7.49 27.94
CA GLY A 68 -25.20 8.92 28.24
C GLY A 68 -24.48 9.84 27.26
N GLN A 69 -23.21 9.58 26.91
CA GLN A 69 -22.40 10.57 26.20
C GLN A 69 -21.47 9.94 25.17
N ALA A 70 -21.49 10.48 23.96
CA ALA A 70 -20.56 10.10 22.91
C ALA A 70 -19.11 10.41 23.31
N PRO A 71 -18.12 9.56 22.96
CA PRO A 71 -16.71 9.84 23.23
C PRO A 71 -16.26 11.14 22.57
N ASP A 72 -15.41 11.90 23.27
CA ASP A 72 -14.66 12.99 22.66
C ASP A 72 -13.34 12.44 22.12
N TRP A 73 -13.38 11.99 20.87
CA TRP A 73 -12.22 11.41 20.20
C TRP A 73 -11.03 12.36 20.12
N ASN A 74 -11.27 13.67 20.07
CA ASN A 74 -10.18 14.63 20.06
C ASN A 74 -9.50 14.67 21.42
N GLU A 75 -10.26 14.81 22.51
CA GLU A 75 -9.68 14.82 23.86
C GLU A 75 -8.99 13.49 24.20
N GLU A 76 -9.55 12.35 23.80
CA GLU A 76 -8.88 11.05 24.00
C GLU A 76 -7.53 10.98 23.28
N LEU A 77 -7.47 11.45 22.02
CA LEU A 77 -6.22 11.46 21.26
C LEU A 77 -5.21 12.43 21.88
N GLN A 78 -5.64 13.64 22.26
CA GLN A 78 -4.74 14.61 22.83
C GLN A 78 -4.27 14.21 24.24
N ALA A 79 -5.14 13.61 25.06
CA ALA A 79 -4.76 13.07 26.36
C ALA A 79 -3.71 11.96 26.23
N ALA A 80 -3.83 11.08 25.22
CA ALA A 80 -2.80 10.10 24.89
C ALA A 80 -1.50 10.79 24.42
N ARG A 81 -1.59 11.89 23.66
CA ARG A 81 -0.44 12.72 23.25
C ARG A 81 0.15 13.58 24.37
N ASP A 82 -0.52 13.77 25.49
CA ASP A 82 0.00 14.54 26.63
C ASP A 82 0.65 13.66 27.69
N LEU A 83 0.59 12.33 27.52
CA LEU A 83 1.30 11.39 28.37
C LEU A 83 2.81 11.70 28.40
N PRO A 84 3.44 11.60 29.59
CA PRO A 84 4.83 11.96 29.78
C PRO A 84 5.77 11.12 28.91
N GLN A 85 6.98 11.64 28.65
CA GLN A 85 7.95 11.01 27.74
C GLN A 85 9.37 10.93 28.34
N ARG A 86 9.51 11.08 29.67
CA ARG A 86 10.82 11.27 30.32
C ARG A 86 11.65 9.99 30.33
N ASN A 87 10.98 8.85 30.50
CA ASN A 87 11.61 7.54 30.50
C ASN A 87 11.03 6.63 29.40
N LEU A 88 11.69 5.49 29.15
CA LEU A 88 11.27 4.54 28.13
C LEU A 88 9.86 3.99 28.40
N GLU A 89 9.55 3.64 29.65
CA GLU A 89 8.25 3.04 30.00
C GLU A 89 7.09 4.02 29.73
N GLU A 90 7.26 5.29 30.07
CA GLU A 90 6.31 6.36 29.77
C GLU A 90 6.08 6.52 28.26
N ARG A 91 7.15 6.46 27.46
CA ARG A 91 7.03 6.51 25.98
C ARG A 91 6.32 5.29 25.42
N LEU A 92 6.60 4.08 25.92
CA LEU A 92 5.92 2.86 25.50
C LEU A 92 4.44 2.88 25.89
N GLN A 93 4.11 3.39 27.09
CA GLN A 93 2.73 3.56 27.54
C GLN A 93 1.98 4.57 26.67
N ARG A 94 2.63 5.68 26.30
CA ARG A 94 2.10 6.67 25.35
C ARG A 94 1.80 6.04 23.99
N ASP A 95 2.77 5.38 23.37
CA ASP A 95 2.59 4.75 22.06
C ASP A 95 1.46 3.71 22.08
N ARG A 96 1.35 2.95 23.19
CA ARG A 96 0.24 2.01 23.41
C ARG A 96 -1.11 2.72 23.48
N ALA A 97 -1.21 3.81 24.26
CA ALA A 97 -2.44 4.58 24.40
C ALA A 97 -2.87 5.18 23.05
N LEU A 98 -1.92 5.76 22.28
CA LEU A 98 -2.19 6.29 20.94
C LEU A 98 -2.73 5.22 20.00
N LEU A 99 -2.12 4.03 19.99
CA LEU A 99 -2.60 2.91 19.19
C LEU A 99 -4.01 2.47 19.61
N GLN A 100 -4.28 2.40 20.92
CA GLN A 100 -5.60 2.01 21.45
C GLN A 100 -6.68 3.02 21.07
N VAL A 101 -6.45 4.31 21.30
CA VAL A 101 -7.40 5.39 20.93
C VAL A 101 -7.66 5.40 19.43
N ASN A 102 -6.60 5.36 18.61
CA ASN A 102 -6.76 5.33 17.15
C ASN A 102 -7.51 4.08 16.67
N SER A 103 -7.24 2.92 17.28
CA SER A 103 -7.96 1.68 16.95
C SER A 103 -9.45 1.79 17.25
N ALA A 104 -9.81 2.32 18.44
CA ALA A 104 -11.19 2.52 18.85
C ALA A 104 -11.91 3.54 17.93
N PHE A 105 -11.23 4.64 17.61
CA PHE A 105 -11.71 5.63 16.65
C PHE A 105 -12.01 5.01 15.27
N VAL A 106 -11.11 4.19 14.74
CA VAL A 106 -11.30 3.50 13.45
C VAL A 106 -12.49 2.53 13.48
N TRP A 107 -12.69 1.80 14.58
CA TRP A 107 -13.86 0.95 14.76
C TRP A 107 -15.17 1.76 14.82
N ALA A 108 -15.16 2.89 15.51
CA ALA A 108 -16.30 3.80 15.56
C ALA A 108 -16.61 4.37 14.16
N VAL A 109 -15.59 4.78 13.39
CA VAL A 109 -15.76 5.27 12.01
C VAL A 109 -16.39 4.21 11.11
N ALA A 110 -15.99 2.94 11.23
CA ALA A 110 -16.60 1.85 10.48
C ALA A 110 -18.10 1.69 10.78
N GLN A 111 -18.48 1.70 12.06
CA GLN A 111 -19.87 1.58 12.50
C GLN A 111 -20.69 2.83 12.14
N GLY A 112 -20.10 4.01 12.29
CA GLY A 112 -20.70 5.28 11.88
C GLY A 112 -20.99 5.32 10.38
N ALA A 113 -20.06 4.82 9.56
CA ALA A 113 -20.27 4.73 8.12
C ALA A 113 -21.42 3.80 7.73
N GLU A 114 -21.51 2.63 8.37
CA GLU A 114 -22.62 1.68 8.15
C GLU A 114 -23.96 2.36 8.51
N THR A 115 -24.06 2.96 9.69
CA THR A 115 -25.30 3.60 10.16
C THR A 115 -25.71 4.85 9.36
N VAL A 116 -24.77 5.71 9.00
CA VAL A 116 -25.03 6.93 8.22
C VAL A 116 -25.47 6.60 6.79
N VAL A 117 -24.75 5.71 6.11
CA VAL A 117 -25.05 5.35 4.71
C VAL A 117 -26.33 4.53 4.59
N ASP A 118 -26.68 3.77 5.62
CA ASP A 118 -27.94 3.01 5.66
C ASP A 118 -29.17 3.87 5.97
N GLY A 119 -28.98 5.18 6.17
CA GLY A 119 -30.05 6.16 6.38
C GLY A 119 -30.61 6.18 7.80
N CYS A 120 -29.88 5.64 8.78
CA CYS A 120 -30.28 5.65 10.18
C CYS A 120 -30.00 6.99 10.89
N VAL A 121 -29.28 7.92 10.24
CA VAL A 121 -28.88 9.21 10.78
C VAL A 121 -29.23 10.32 9.80
N GLU A 122 -29.94 11.35 10.28
CA GLU A 122 -30.28 12.51 9.46
C GLU A 122 -29.08 13.49 9.33
N PRO A 123 -28.90 14.13 8.17
CA PRO A 123 -27.84 15.11 7.98
C PRO A 123 -28.10 16.39 8.78
N ILE A 124 -27.03 16.98 9.32
CA ILE A 124 -27.06 18.27 10.02
C ILE A 124 -27.05 19.44 9.04
N SER A 125 -26.33 19.31 7.91
CA SER A 125 -26.30 20.34 6.88
C SER A 125 -27.61 20.34 6.08
N GLY A 126 -28.19 21.53 5.87
CA GLY A 126 -29.42 21.70 5.09
C GLY A 126 -29.22 21.68 3.56
N SER A 127 -27.97 21.61 3.08
CA SER A 127 -27.67 21.55 1.65
C SER A 127 -27.66 20.09 1.17
N PRO A 128 -28.51 19.71 0.20
CA PRO A 128 -28.56 18.33 -0.31
C PRO A 128 -27.25 17.90 -1.01
N ASP A 129 -26.44 18.85 -1.47
CA ASP A 129 -25.23 18.59 -2.26
C ASP A 129 -23.97 18.26 -1.43
N ASP A 130 -23.99 18.48 -0.11
CA ASP A 130 -22.90 18.12 0.80
C ASP A 130 -23.46 17.76 2.19
N PRO A 131 -23.98 16.53 2.35
CA PRO A 131 -24.52 16.10 3.62
C PRO A 131 -23.40 15.86 4.63
N ALA A 132 -23.55 16.48 5.80
CA ALA A 132 -22.71 16.29 6.96
C ALA A 132 -23.53 15.65 8.08
N PHE A 133 -22.93 14.73 8.83
CA PHE A 133 -23.56 13.90 9.83
C PHE A 133 -22.78 13.97 11.15
N LEU A 134 -23.48 13.82 12.27
CA LEU A 134 -22.88 13.65 13.58
C LEU A 134 -23.35 12.32 14.15
N TRP A 135 -22.40 11.45 14.47
CA TRP A 135 -22.70 10.15 15.05
C TRP A 135 -21.59 9.75 16.01
N GLY A 136 -21.93 9.42 17.26
CA GLY A 136 -20.96 8.89 18.22
C GLY A 136 -19.71 9.76 18.42
N GLY A 137 -19.85 11.10 18.39
CA GLY A 137 -18.74 12.05 18.54
C GLY A 137 -17.90 12.24 17.27
N LEU A 138 -18.34 11.65 16.14
CA LEU A 138 -17.71 11.79 14.83
C LEU A 138 -18.48 12.80 13.99
N PHE A 139 -17.75 13.76 13.43
CA PHE A 139 -18.22 14.57 12.31
C PHE A 139 -17.89 13.85 11.00
N MET A 140 -18.92 13.45 10.25
CA MET A 140 -18.75 12.74 8.98
C MET A 140 -19.29 13.58 7.83
N SER A 141 -18.52 13.78 6.77
CA SER A 141 -18.95 14.55 5.60
C SER A 141 -18.54 13.89 4.30
N GLN A 142 -19.37 14.06 3.26
CA GLN A 142 -18.98 13.66 1.91
C GLN A 142 -17.98 14.66 1.30
N GLY A 143 -18.02 15.93 1.74
CA GLY A 143 -17.11 17.01 1.37
C GLY A 143 -17.68 17.88 0.26
N GLY A 144 -17.47 19.20 0.34
CA GLY A 144 -18.06 20.15 -0.60
C GLY A 144 -17.63 19.93 -2.05
N ALA A 145 -18.58 19.99 -2.98
CA ALA A 145 -18.32 19.95 -4.43
C ALA A 145 -17.68 21.25 -4.92
N GLY A 146 -16.40 21.47 -4.60
CA GLY A 146 -15.62 22.55 -5.21
C GLY A 146 -15.33 22.24 -6.69
N VAL A 147 -16.07 22.86 -7.61
CA VAL A 147 -15.79 22.89 -9.06
C VAL A 147 -14.31 23.10 -9.41
N PRO A 148 -13.52 23.97 -8.73
CA PRO A 148 -12.11 24.21 -9.10
C PRO A 148 -11.19 22.99 -8.95
N LEU A 149 -11.57 21.95 -8.20
CA LEU A 149 -10.70 20.82 -7.88
C LEU A 149 -10.88 19.59 -8.78
N GLY A 150 -11.79 19.61 -9.76
CA GLY A 150 -12.04 18.48 -10.67
C GLY A 150 -13.13 17.51 -10.19
N GLY A 151 -14.22 18.05 -9.62
CA GLY A 151 -15.43 17.29 -9.26
C GLY A 151 -15.20 16.17 -8.23
N GLU A 152 -15.90 15.04 -8.41
CA GLU A 152 -15.82 13.87 -7.50
C GLU A 152 -14.39 13.31 -7.38
N ARG A 153 -13.66 13.24 -8.51
CA ARG A 153 -12.27 12.75 -8.52
C ARG A 153 -11.37 13.67 -7.68
N GLY A 154 -11.55 14.98 -7.82
CA GLY A 154 -10.88 16.00 -7.00
C GLY A 154 -11.18 15.87 -5.51
N ARG A 155 -12.46 15.71 -5.15
CA ARG A 155 -12.89 15.57 -3.75
C ARG A 155 -12.28 14.35 -3.07
N ARG A 156 -12.39 13.18 -3.71
CA ARG A 156 -11.79 11.93 -3.20
C ARG A 156 -10.28 12.02 -3.10
N ALA A 157 -9.63 12.80 -3.97
CA ALA A 157 -8.20 13.07 -3.90
C ALA A 157 -7.86 14.00 -2.73
N ALA A 158 -8.65 15.05 -2.49
CA ALA A 158 -8.48 15.98 -1.37
C ALA A 158 -8.55 15.24 -0.03
N GLN A 159 -9.59 14.44 0.22
CA GLN A 159 -9.72 13.65 1.46
C GLN A 159 -8.55 12.68 1.68
N ARG A 160 -8.05 12.05 0.60
CA ARG A 160 -6.87 11.18 0.68
C ARG A 160 -5.60 11.99 1.02
N LEU A 161 -5.45 13.17 0.41
CA LEU A 161 -4.30 14.03 0.65
C LEU A 161 -4.35 14.68 2.04
N GLU A 162 -5.54 14.98 2.55
CA GLU A 162 -5.75 15.43 3.93
C GLU A 162 -5.23 14.39 4.92
N LEU A 163 -5.65 13.12 4.76
CA LEU A 163 -5.14 12.02 5.58
C LEU A 163 -3.62 11.87 5.47
N SER A 164 -3.08 12.05 4.25
CA SER A 164 -1.62 12.01 4.03
C SER A 164 -0.90 13.19 4.69
N GLY A 165 -1.49 14.38 4.68
CA GLY A 165 -0.96 15.57 5.35
C GLY A 165 -0.94 15.36 6.85
N ILE A 166 -2.05 14.90 7.43
CA ILE A 166 -2.16 14.58 8.86
C ILE A 166 -1.11 13.53 9.26
N GLN A 167 -0.92 12.47 8.45
CA GLN A 167 0.15 11.50 8.69
C GLN A 167 1.53 12.17 8.75
N SER A 168 1.85 13.05 7.78
CA SER A 168 3.14 13.74 7.75
C SER A 168 3.37 14.62 8.98
N TYR A 169 2.34 15.28 9.51
CA TYR A 169 2.45 16.02 10.77
C TYR A 169 2.54 15.09 11.99
N SER A 170 1.80 13.97 11.99
CA SER A 170 1.83 13.00 13.08
C SER A 170 3.20 12.31 13.20
N ASP A 171 3.86 12.02 12.09
CA ASP A 171 5.21 11.46 12.07
C ASP A 171 6.28 12.40 12.67
N LEU A 172 5.97 13.71 12.83
CA LEU A 172 6.84 14.69 13.44
C LEU A 172 6.65 14.87 14.96
N GLU A 173 5.61 14.27 15.56
CA GLU A 173 5.16 14.53 16.94
C GLU A 173 6.22 14.28 18.04
N GLY A 174 7.34 13.61 17.74
CA GLY A 174 8.48 13.51 18.65
C GLY A 174 9.38 14.76 18.73
N ALA A 175 9.35 15.63 17.70
CA ALA A 175 10.18 16.84 17.60
C ALA A 175 9.39 18.14 17.80
N LEU A 176 8.05 18.09 17.72
CA LEU A 176 7.15 19.23 17.79
C LEU A 176 6.15 19.06 18.94
N GLN A 177 6.55 19.49 20.14
CA GLN A 177 5.62 19.59 21.27
C GLN A 177 4.77 20.87 21.08
N GLY A 178 3.48 20.73 20.75
CA GLY A 178 2.53 21.84 20.81
C GLY A 178 1.64 22.08 19.59
N LEU A 179 1.87 21.41 18.45
CA LEU A 179 1.01 21.50 17.27
C LEU A 179 0.20 20.22 17.09
N HIS A 180 -1.13 20.34 17.04
CA HIS A 180 -2.05 19.20 17.08
C HIS A 180 -2.89 19.09 15.81
N THR A 181 -3.28 17.87 15.50
CA THR A 181 -4.23 17.52 14.44
C THR A 181 -5.41 16.75 15.04
N LEU A 182 -6.58 16.85 14.40
CA LEU A 182 -7.76 16.09 14.78
C LEU A 182 -7.65 14.64 14.32
N PRO A 183 -8.18 13.66 15.08
CA PRO A 183 -8.29 12.29 14.61
C PRO A 183 -9.13 12.28 13.33
N THR A 184 -8.58 11.72 12.26
CA THR A 184 -9.18 11.75 10.93
C THR A 184 -9.05 10.39 10.26
N ALA A 185 -10.14 9.91 9.66
CA ALA A 185 -10.16 8.71 8.84
C ALA A 185 -11.06 8.92 7.61
N VAL A 186 -10.80 8.17 6.55
CA VAL A 186 -11.59 8.19 5.32
C VAL A 186 -12.18 6.81 5.11
N VAL A 187 -13.51 6.71 5.01
CA VAL A 187 -14.22 5.44 4.88
C VAL A 187 -14.94 5.36 3.55
N ASP A 188 -14.76 4.23 2.86
CA ASP A 188 -15.47 3.88 1.64
C ASP A 188 -16.50 2.79 1.97
N TYR A 189 -17.79 3.06 1.75
CA TYR A 189 -18.87 2.10 2.00
C TYR A 189 -20.02 2.27 1.00
N ARG A 190 -20.45 1.17 0.37
CA ARG A 190 -21.54 1.12 -0.65
C ARG A 190 -21.46 2.21 -1.73
N GLY A 191 -20.24 2.53 -2.17
CA GLY A 191 -20.00 3.51 -3.23
C GLY A 191 -19.96 4.99 -2.78
N ILE A 192 -20.21 5.25 -1.51
CA ILE A 192 -20.08 6.56 -0.88
C ILE A 192 -18.74 6.62 -0.14
N ARG A 193 -18.07 7.77 -0.21
CA ARG A 193 -16.90 8.08 0.60
C ARG A 193 -17.26 9.15 1.62
N LEU A 194 -16.92 8.92 2.88
CA LEU A 194 -17.03 9.89 3.96
C LEU A 194 -15.64 10.20 4.53
N SER A 195 -15.37 11.48 4.77
CA SER A 195 -14.33 11.92 5.70
C SER A 195 -14.93 11.93 7.10
N ALA A 196 -14.28 11.29 8.05
CA ALA A 196 -14.71 11.23 9.44
C ALA A 196 -13.63 11.86 10.33
N GLN A 197 -14.02 12.85 11.12
CA GLN A 197 -13.15 13.60 12.01
C GLN A 197 -13.71 13.61 13.42
N GLY A 198 -12.83 13.63 14.42
CA GLY A 198 -13.23 14.00 15.78
C GLY A 198 -13.67 15.47 15.83
N LEU A 199 -14.50 15.81 16.82
CA LEU A 199 -14.96 17.18 16.99
C LEU A 199 -13.79 18.09 17.39
N ALA A 200 -13.69 19.23 16.71
CA ALA A 200 -12.75 20.27 17.13
C ALA A 200 -13.18 20.85 18.48
N PRO A 201 -12.23 21.20 19.37
CA PRO A 201 -12.57 21.94 20.58
C PRO A 201 -13.15 23.31 20.19
N GLY A 202 -14.01 23.85 21.04
CA GLY A 202 -14.57 25.21 20.85
C GLY A 202 -13.47 26.26 20.68
N LEU A 203 -13.81 27.45 20.18
CA LEU A 203 -12.84 28.54 20.00
C LEU A 203 -12.71 29.37 21.28
N GLU A 204 -11.48 29.57 21.74
CA GLU A 204 -11.17 30.35 22.95
C GLU A 204 -11.18 31.87 22.68
N VAL A 205 -10.90 32.27 21.44
CA VAL A 205 -10.83 33.67 21.00
C VAL A 205 -11.98 33.97 20.03
N PRO A 206 -12.68 35.12 20.15
CA PRO A 206 -13.75 35.50 19.20
C PRO A 206 -13.26 35.70 17.76
N GLU A 207 -11.95 35.89 17.54
CA GLU A 207 -11.29 35.86 16.23
C GLU A 207 -10.91 34.42 15.86
N GLY A 208 -11.85 33.69 15.24
CA GLY A 208 -11.83 32.23 15.10
C GLY A 208 -10.76 31.55 14.22
N VAL A 209 -9.73 32.26 13.71
CA VAL A 209 -8.62 31.66 12.93
C VAL A 209 -7.33 32.49 13.10
N LEU A 210 -6.24 31.86 13.56
CA LEU A 210 -4.94 32.50 13.82
C LEU A 210 -3.94 32.39 12.64
N TYR A 211 -4.11 31.39 11.78
CA TYR A 211 -3.24 31.14 10.62
C TYR A 211 -4.06 30.74 9.39
N GLY A 212 -3.64 31.21 8.22
CA GLY A 212 -4.28 30.95 6.92
C GLY A 212 -4.50 32.25 6.14
N VAL A 213 -4.89 32.13 4.87
CA VAL A 213 -5.13 33.29 3.98
C VAL A 213 -6.27 34.18 4.47
N GLY A 214 -7.26 33.59 5.16
CA GLY A 214 -8.38 34.29 5.78
C GLY A 214 -8.08 34.86 7.17
N ALA A 215 -6.92 34.55 7.77
CA ALA A 215 -6.54 35.14 9.06
C ALA A 215 -6.17 36.61 8.85
N GLY A 216 -6.84 37.52 9.56
CA GLY A 216 -6.60 38.96 9.44
C GLY A 216 -5.14 39.35 9.77
N PRO A 217 -4.71 40.58 9.43
CA PRO A 217 -3.35 41.06 9.67
C PRO A 217 -3.02 41.27 11.15
N GLN A 218 -3.93 40.93 12.06
CA GLN A 218 -3.76 41.15 13.49
C GLN A 218 -2.65 40.25 14.05
N GLU A 219 -1.61 40.88 14.60
CA GLU A 219 -0.57 40.16 15.33
C GLU A 219 -0.99 39.95 16.78
N SER A 220 -1.19 38.70 17.17
CA SER A 220 -1.42 38.29 18.56
C SER A 220 -0.22 37.47 19.08
N PRO A 221 0.02 37.41 20.40
CA PRO A 221 1.06 36.56 20.97
C PRO A 221 0.84 35.08 20.62
N HIS A 222 -0.41 34.61 20.63
CA HIS A 222 -0.79 33.27 20.22
C HIS A 222 -0.44 32.99 18.76
N ARG A 223 -0.67 33.95 17.86
CA ARG A 223 -0.29 33.83 16.45
C ARG A 223 1.22 33.70 16.27
N ARG A 224 2.03 34.49 16.99
CA ARG A 224 3.50 34.41 16.91
C ARG A 224 3.98 33.02 17.33
N HIS A 225 3.47 32.51 18.44
CA HIS A 225 3.82 31.17 18.91
C HIS A 225 3.40 30.06 17.94
N LEU A 226 2.18 30.15 17.37
CA LEU A 226 1.74 29.24 16.32
C LEU A 226 2.67 29.26 15.08
N LEU A 227 3.12 30.45 14.65
CA LEU A 227 4.06 30.58 13.54
C LEU A 227 5.44 29.97 13.85
N GLU A 228 5.91 30.05 15.09
CA GLU A 228 7.14 29.38 15.54
C GLU A 228 7.01 27.85 15.43
N LEU A 229 5.90 27.29 15.92
CA LEU A 229 5.60 25.86 15.81
C LEU A 229 5.51 25.42 14.34
N LEU A 230 4.83 26.21 13.50
CA LEU A 230 4.72 25.94 12.07
C LEU A 230 6.07 26.03 11.35
N ALA A 231 6.97 26.94 11.76
CA ALA A 231 8.31 27.04 11.19
C ALA A 231 9.17 25.82 11.51
N GLN A 232 9.07 25.30 12.75
CA GLN A 232 9.72 24.05 13.13
C GLN A 232 9.13 22.87 12.33
N ALA A 233 7.81 22.81 12.18
CA ALA A 233 7.15 21.76 11.40
C ALA A 233 7.54 21.79 9.93
N ALA A 234 7.55 22.98 9.32
CA ALA A 234 7.98 23.18 7.95
C ALA A 234 9.42 22.71 7.72
N LYS A 235 10.32 22.92 8.68
CA LYS A 235 11.69 22.39 8.60
C LYS A 235 11.71 20.86 8.56
N GLY A 236 10.92 20.20 9.42
CA GLY A 236 10.80 18.73 9.44
C GLY A 236 10.20 18.14 8.17
N LEU A 237 9.26 18.84 7.54
CA LEU A 237 8.62 18.45 6.28
C LEU A 237 9.37 18.91 5.01
N SER A 238 10.53 19.56 5.16
CA SER A 238 11.25 20.21 4.05
C SER A 238 10.38 21.20 3.25
N LEU A 239 9.52 21.96 3.94
CA LEU A 239 8.65 23.00 3.35
C LEU A 239 9.28 24.39 3.48
N GLN A 240 9.19 25.18 2.42
CA GLN A 240 9.72 26.53 2.35
C GLN A 240 8.67 27.55 2.81
N ARG A 241 9.10 28.48 3.68
CA ARG A 241 8.32 29.69 3.98
C ARG A 241 8.17 30.51 2.71
N HIS A 242 6.96 30.93 2.40
CA HIS A 242 6.64 31.71 1.20
C HIS A 242 5.54 32.73 1.50
N ALA A 243 5.39 33.75 0.66
CA ALA A 243 4.32 34.73 0.77
C ALA A 243 3.33 34.55 -0.39
N VAL A 244 2.04 34.71 -0.11
CA VAL A 244 0.96 34.72 -1.11
C VAL A 244 0.16 36.01 -1.00
N ILE A 245 -0.45 36.44 -2.09
CA ILE A 245 -1.35 37.59 -2.11
C ILE A 245 -2.75 37.09 -1.71
N GLY A 246 -3.23 37.52 -0.55
CA GLY A 246 -4.58 37.20 -0.09
C GLY A 246 -5.66 37.94 -0.87
N PRO A 247 -6.95 37.60 -0.65
CA PRO A 247 -8.09 38.21 -1.37
C PRO A 247 -8.17 39.73 -1.19
N ASN A 248 -7.63 40.25 -0.09
CA ASN A 248 -7.61 41.68 0.23
C ASN A 248 -6.36 42.41 -0.34
N GLY A 249 -5.55 41.74 -1.16
CA GLY A 249 -4.32 42.29 -1.77
C GLY A 249 -3.09 42.34 -0.84
N HIS A 250 -3.23 41.96 0.43
CA HIS A 250 -2.13 41.90 1.39
C HIS A 250 -1.28 40.64 1.22
N GLN A 251 0.01 40.75 1.54
CA GLN A 251 0.92 39.60 1.56
C GLN A 251 0.73 38.80 2.85
N VAL A 252 0.47 37.51 2.71
CA VAL A 252 0.30 36.56 3.83
C VAL A 252 1.48 35.59 3.81
N PRO A 253 2.32 35.56 4.86
CA PRO A 253 3.37 34.57 4.99
C PRO A 253 2.79 33.21 5.40
N LEU A 254 3.16 32.16 4.68
CA LEU A 254 2.74 30.79 4.89
C LEU A 254 3.96 29.87 5.07
N PHE A 255 3.74 28.80 5.84
CA PHE A 255 4.73 27.75 6.13
C PHE A 255 4.30 26.37 5.61
N THR A 256 3.03 26.22 5.22
CA THR A 256 2.44 24.96 4.74
C THR A 256 1.42 25.26 3.63
N ALA A 257 0.38 24.44 3.48
CA ALA A 257 -0.70 24.60 2.52
C ALA A 257 -1.38 25.98 2.63
N LEU A 258 -1.83 26.47 1.48
CA LEU A 258 -2.69 27.66 1.33
C LEU A 258 -4.00 27.52 2.13
N ASP A 259 -4.60 26.33 2.04
CA ASP A 259 -5.91 26.03 2.62
C ASP A 259 -5.83 25.80 4.13
N ALA A 260 -4.64 25.57 4.67
CA ALA A 260 -4.47 25.21 6.06
C ALA A 260 -4.90 26.34 6.99
N LYS A 261 -5.70 25.97 7.98
CA LYS A 261 -6.18 26.87 9.03
C LYS A 261 -5.56 26.48 10.35
N GLY A 262 -4.96 27.45 11.02
CA GLY A 262 -4.48 27.25 12.39
C GLY A 262 -5.39 27.97 13.38
N LEU A 263 -5.75 27.29 14.46
CA LEU A 263 -6.66 27.79 15.49
C LEU A 263 -6.15 27.45 16.89
N LEU A 264 -6.60 28.23 17.87
CA LEU A 264 -6.40 27.94 19.29
C LEU A 264 -7.71 27.38 19.84
N GLY A 265 -7.66 26.11 20.26
CA GLY A 265 -8.78 25.43 20.89
C GLY A 265 -9.03 25.95 22.30
N ALA A 266 -10.26 25.79 22.79
CA ALA A 266 -10.66 26.10 24.16
C ALA A 266 -10.03 25.19 25.23
N ASP A 267 -9.28 24.19 24.79
CA ASP A 267 -8.38 23.37 25.61
C ASP A 267 -6.96 23.98 25.72
N GLY A 268 -6.74 25.17 25.15
CA GLY A 268 -5.45 25.86 25.11
C GLY A 268 -4.44 25.27 24.13
N ARG A 269 -4.83 24.30 23.29
CA ARG A 269 -3.94 23.64 22.32
C ARG A 269 -4.05 24.29 20.92
N PHE A 270 -2.93 24.33 20.19
CA PHE A 270 -2.93 24.80 18.80
C PHE A 270 -3.24 23.67 17.84
N TYR A 271 -4.23 23.89 16.96
CA TYR A 271 -4.67 22.93 15.95
C TYR A 271 -4.39 23.41 14.54
N LEU A 272 -4.10 22.46 13.66
CA LEU A 272 -3.94 22.67 12.23
C LEU A 272 -4.94 21.80 11.45
N LEU A 273 -5.75 22.44 10.61
CA LEU A 273 -6.80 21.84 9.79
C LEU A 273 -6.54 22.05 8.29
N ASP A 274 -7.30 21.39 7.43
CA ASP A 274 -7.31 21.59 5.96
C ASP A 274 -5.93 21.34 5.28
N LEU A 275 -5.34 20.17 5.54
CA LEU A 275 -3.95 19.84 5.17
C LEU A 275 -3.76 19.22 3.77
N PHE A 276 -4.77 19.27 2.90
CA PHE A 276 -4.76 18.51 1.64
C PHE A 276 -3.79 19.03 0.55
N ARG A 277 -3.23 20.24 0.69
CA ARG A 277 -2.17 20.78 -0.20
C ARG A 277 -0.79 20.88 0.47
N THR A 278 -0.56 20.21 1.61
CA THR A 278 0.74 20.30 2.33
C THR A 278 1.91 19.80 1.49
N LEU A 279 1.70 18.74 0.70
CA LEU A 279 2.73 18.19 -0.17
C LEU A 279 2.90 19.03 -1.45
N PRO A 280 4.13 19.21 -1.95
CA PRO A 280 4.40 19.93 -3.20
C PRO A 280 3.67 19.33 -4.42
N ALA A 281 3.33 20.21 -5.37
CA ALA A 281 2.65 19.82 -6.60
C ALA A 281 3.56 18.98 -7.51
N ASP A 282 2.95 18.05 -8.24
CA ASP A 282 3.60 17.27 -9.30
C ASP A 282 3.51 18.03 -10.62
N ALA A 283 4.63 18.64 -11.02
CA ALA A 283 4.70 19.49 -12.21
C ALA A 283 4.36 18.75 -13.51
N ASN A 284 4.52 17.42 -13.57
CA ASN A 284 4.16 16.63 -14.73
C ASN A 284 2.65 16.64 -15.03
N TYR A 285 1.81 16.96 -14.04
CA TYR A 285 0.34 16.94 -14.13
C TYR A 285 -0.32 18.28 -13.77
N CYS A 286 0.45 19.37 -13.76
CA CYS A 286 -0.05 20.71 -13.50
C CYS A 286 0.26 21.59 -14.72
N PRO A 287 -0.66 21.67 -15.71
CA PRO A 287 -0.48 22.57 -16.85
C PRO A 287 -0.44 24.03 -16.37
N GLU A 288 0.45 24.84 -16.96
CA GLU A 288 0.59 26.25 -16.59
C GLU A 288 -0.74 26.98 -16.76
N GLY A 289 -1.17 27.66 -15.70
CA GLY A 289 -2.50 28.27 -15.61
C GLY A 289 -2.81 29.17 -16.81
N GLY A 290 -3.68 28.68 -17.70
CA GLY A 290 -4.43 29.50 -18.66
C GLY A 290 -3.64 30.36 -19.65
N LYS A 291 -2.32 30.20 -19.79
CA LYS A 291 -1.58 30.81 -20.90
C LYS A 291 -1.62 29.85 -22.11
N PRO A 292 -1.96 30.33 -23.32
CA PRO A 292 -1.80 29.53 -24.53
C PRO A 292 -0.34 29.08 -24.62
N ARG A 293 -0.12 27.81 -25.02
CA ARG A 293 1.20 27.26 -25.30
C ARG A 293 1.95 28.22 -26.24
N GLU A 294 3.05 28.80 -25.76
CA GLU A 294 4.06 29.35 -26.68
C GLU A 294 4.77 28.13 -27.29
N GLU A 295 4.76 28.05 -28.63
CA GLU A 295 5.13 26.86 -29.42
C GLU A 295 6.61 26.43 -29.31
N GLU A 296 7.41 27.00 -28.40
CA GLU A 296 8.85 26.76 -28.31
C GLU A 296 9.30 25.83 -27.16
N GLU A 297 8.42 25.46 -26.23
CA GLU A 297 8.71 24.47 -25.16
C GLU A 297 7.98 23.12 -25.35
N GLU A 298 7.88 22.64 -26.58
CA GLU A 298 7.67 21.20 -26.81
C GLU A 298 8.94 20.45 -26.42
N GLY A 299 9.08 20.16 -25.12
CA GLY A 299 9.94 19.07 -24.68
C GLY A 299 9.58 17.83 -25.48
N LYS A 300 10.59 17.15 -26.06
CA LYS A 300 10.49 16.03 -27.01
C LYS A 300 9.60 14.84 -26.58
N ASP A 301 9.04 14.86 -25.37
CA ASP A 301 8.34 13.75 -24.71
C ASP A 301 6.87 14.04 -24.30
N GLY A 302 6.27 15.19 -24.65
CA GLY A 302 4.82 15.41 -24.49
C GLY A 302 4.30 15.73 -23.07
N TRP A 303 5.17 16.16 -22.15
CA TRP A 303 4.82 16.61 -20.80
C TRP A 303 4.75 18.15 -20.73
N PRO A 304 3.89 18.77 -19.90
CA PRO A 304 3.00 18.19 -18.88
C PRO A 304 1.68 17.64 -19.43
N GLU A 305 1.13 16.61 -18.78
CA GLU A 305 -0.14 15.96 -19.12
C GLU A 305 -1.31 16.53 -18.31
N ASN A 306 -2.50 16.57 -18.91
CA ASN A 306 -3.72 16.92 -18.18
C ASN A 306 -4.21 15.71 -17.37
N PHE A 307 -4.43 15.90 -16.08
CA PHE A 307 -5.02 14.87 -15.22
C PHE A 307 -6.48 15.18 -14.89
N ALA A 308 -7.24 14.14 -14.57
CA ALA A 308 -8.67 14.25 -14.27
C ALA A 308 -9.04 15.13 -13.06
N HIS A 309 -8.05 15.55 -12.25
CA HIS A 309 -8.24 16.51 -11.16
C HIS A 309 -6.95 17.31 -10.90
N GLY A 310 -7.06 18.56 -10.42
CA GLY A 310 -5.92 19.48 -10.23
C GLY A 310 -5.12 19.30 -8.93
N LEU A 311 -5.21 18.14 -8.28
CA LEU A 311 -4.59 17.86 -6.97
C LEU A 311 -3.50 16.79 -7.06
N CYS A 312 -2.65 16.88 -8.08
CA CYS A 312 -1.52 15.97 -8.25
C CYS A 312 -0.35 16.43 -7.38
N ARG A 313 -0.05 15.70 -6.29
CA ARG A 313 1.05 16.01 -5.36
C ARG A 313 2.16 14.96 -5.36
N LEU A 314 3.41 15.37 -5.14
CA LEU A 314 4.58 14.50 -5.00
C LEU A 314 4.57 13.79 -3.65
N ARG A 315 5.11 12.56 -3.59
CA ARG A 315 5.16 11.78 -2.33
C ARG A 315 6.40 12.18 -1.50
N PRO A 316 6.34 12.13 -0.16
CA PRO A 316 7.49 12.42 0.70
C PRO A 316 8.73 11.57 0.37
N GLU A 317 8.54 10.30 0.03
CA GLU A 317 9.63 9.37 -0.29
C GLU A 317 10.41 9.80 -1.54
N LEU A 318 9.71 10.37 -2.53
CA LEU A 318 10.35 10.94 -3.71
C LEU A 318 11.17 12.17 -3.35
N LEU A 319 10.60 13.08 -2.56
CA LEU A 319 11.27 14.31 -2.15
C LEU A 319 12.52 13.99 -1.34
N GLN A 320 12.46 13.01 -0.44
CA GLN A 320 13.61 12.55 0.32
C GLN A 320 14.69 11.96 -0.60
N ALA A 321 14.32 11.09 -1.54
CA ALA A 321 15.26 10.53 -2.52
C ALA A 321 15.89 11.62 -3.42
N PHE A 322 15.10 12.62 -3.83
CA PHE A 322 15.56 13.73 -4.63
C PHE A 322 16.52 14.65 -3.84
N ILE A 323 16.20 14.97 -2.59
CA ILE A 323 17.07 15.74 -1.68
C ILE A 323 18.41 15.01 -1.51
N GLN A 324 18.40 13.68 -1.28
CA GLN A 324 19.62 12.87 -1.16
C GLN A 324 20.46 12.86 -2.44
N ASN A 325 19.82 12.78 -3.61
CA ASN A 325 20.50 12.89 -4.90
C ASN A 325 21.14 14.28 -5.06
N LYS A 326 20.41 15.36 -4.76
CA LYS A 326 20.92 16.73 -4.81
C LYS A 326 22.05 16.97 -3.80
N GLN A 327 22.00 16.35 -2.62
CA GLN A 327 23.07 16.41 -1.63
C GLN A 327 24.36 15.72 -2.14
N SER A 328 24.19 14.61 -2.86
CA SER A 328 25.31 13.90 -3.49
C SER A 328 25.92 14.74 -4.62
N GLN A 329 25.09 15.36 -5.46
CA GLN A 329 25.54 16.32 -6.48
C GLN A 329 26.24 17.53 -5.86
N PHE A 330 25.71 18.08 -4.77
CA PHE A 330 26.33 19.18 -4.02
C PHE A 330 27.75 18.81 -3.58
N THR A 331 27.91 17.63 -2.97
CA THR A 331 29.20 17.12 -2.49
C THR A 331 30.19 16.96 -3.65
N GLN A 332 29.72 16.47 -4.80
CA GLN A 332 30.54 16.34 -6.00
C GLN A 332 30.94 17.71 -6.57
N ARG A 333 30.00 18.65 -6.72
CA ARG A 333 30.26 20.01 -7.22
C ARG A 333 31.20 20.80 -6.31
N CYS A 334 31.09 20.62 -5.00
CA CYS A 334 32.05 21.20 -4.05
C CYS A 334 33.47 20.69 -4.32
N LYS A 335 33.65 19.37 -4.53
CA LYS A 335 34.95 18.78 -4.85
C LYS A 335 35.51 19.31 -6.16
N GLU A 336 34.71 19.28 -7.23
CA GLU A 336 35.08 19.79 -8.56
C GLU A 336 35.54 21.26 -8.50
N ARG A 337 34.76 22.12 -7.84
CA ARG A 337 35.09 23.55 -7.70
C ARG A 337 36.29 23.81 -6.78
N MET A 338 36.56 22.94 -5.81
CA MET A 338 37.76 23.02 -4.96
C MET A 338 39.03 22.59 -5.72
N GLU A 339 38.90 21.61 -6.63
CA GLU A 339 39.98 21.14 -7.50
C GLU A 339 40.32 22.16 -8.59
N GLU A 340 39.31 22.77 -9.23
CA GLU A 340 39.47 23.85 -10.22
C GLU A 340 40.20 25.09 -9.65
N ASN A 341 40.06 25.32 -8.34
CA ASN A 341 40.66 26.45 -7.63
C ASN A 341 42.08 26.18 -7.07
N GLY A 342 42.71 25.06 -7.42
CA GLY A 342 44.14 24.83 -7.20
C GLY A 342 44.56 24.07 -5.92
N GLY A 343 43.64 23.34 -5.26
CA GLY A 343 43.99 22.49 -4.11
C GLY A 343 44.10 23.20 -2.76
N VAL A 344 44.10 22.40 -1.68
CA VAL A 344 43.76 22.78 -0.28
C VAL A 344 44.85 23.59 0.46
N GLU A 345 45.87 24.12 -0.21
CA GLU A 345 47.01 24.68 0.52
C GLU A 345 46.87 26.14 0.95
N GLU A 346 45.89 26.93 0.44
CA GLU A 346 45.75 28.31 0.90
C GLU A 346 44.30 28.87 0.89
N CYS A 347 43.86 29.28 2.09
CA CYS A 347 42.85 30.31 2.38
C CYS A 347 41.35 29.91 2.45
N ASP A 348 40.75 30.09 3.63
CA ASP A 348 39.33 29.85 3.96
C ASP A 348 38.31 30.52 3.01
N SER A 349 38.67 31.62 2.34
CA SER A 349 37.76 32.35 1.44
C SER A 349 37.45 31.59 0.14
N ARG A 350 38.41 30.84 -0.42
CA ARG A 350 38.23 30.09 -1.69
C ARG A 350 37.29 28.89 -1.52
N GLY A 351 37.36 28.24 -0.35
CA GLY A 351 36.42 27.19 0.03
C GLY A 351 34.99 27.70 0.15
N THR A 352 34.81 28.91 0.72
CA THR A 352 33.46 29.50 0.84
C THR A 352 32.83 29.85 -0.50
N ASP A 353 33.61 30.30 -1.48
CA ASP A 353 33.11 30.59 -2.83
C ASP A 353 32.75 29.32 -3.61
N ALA A 354 33.55 28.25 -3.47
CA ALA A 354 33.24 26.95 -4.04
C ALA A 354 31.93 26.37 -3.47
N VAL A 355 31.73 26.47 -2.15
CA VAL A 355 30.49 26.05 -1.47
C VAL A 355 29.30 26.90 -1.93
N ARG A 356 29.45 28.22 -2.03
CA ARG A 356 28.39 29.12 -2.52
C ARG A 356 27.99 28.82 -3.97
N GLY A 357 28.98 28.59 -4.83
CA GLY A 357 28.75 28.18 -6.22
C GLY A 357 28.00 26.86 -6.30
N ALA A 358 28.44 25.84 -5.56
CA ALA A 358 27.79 24.54 -5.51
C ALA A 358 26.35 24.63 -4.95
N CYS A 359 26.10 25.46 -3.94
CA CYS A 359 24.76 25.71 -3.40
C CYS A 359 23.81 26.29 -4.47
N LYS A 360 24.28 27.26 -5.25
CA LYS A 360 23.49 27.85 -6.34
C LYS A 360 23.20 26.87 -7.46
N ASP A 361 24.17 26.03 -7.83
CA ASP A 361 24.03 25.02 -8.88
C ASP A 361 22.94 24.00 -8.54
N VAL A 362 22.93 23.50 -7.29
CA VAL A 362 21.95 22.49 -6.85
C VAL A 362 20.60 23.07 -6.47
N GLY A 363 20.49 24.40 -6.34
CA GLY A 363 19.27 25.09 -5.92
C GLY A 363 19.02 25.06 -4.41
N SER A 364 20.08 25.08 -3.60
CA SER A 364 19.98 25.20 -2.14
C SER A 364 19.32 26.52 -1.75
N VAL A 365 18.53 26.51 -0.69
CA VAL A 365 17.93 27.71 -0.08
C VAL A 365 18.98 28.54 0.66
N SER A 366 20.05 27.89 1.14
CA SER A 366 21.18 28.54 1.80
C SER A 366 22.42 28.54 0.91
N ASP A 367 23.17 29.64 0.95
CA ASP A 367 24.43 29.85 0.24
C ASP A 367 25.65 29.23 0.95
N ILE A 368 25.46 28.72 2.17
CA ILE A 368 26.56 28.29 3.07
C ILE A 368 26.46 26.81 3.41
N ILE A 369 25.24 26.30 3.58
CA ILE A 369 24.98 24.89 3.87
C ILE A 369 23.98 24.36 2.86
N PHE A 370 24.12 23.09 2.49
CA PHE A 370 23.11 22.44 1.67
C PHE A 370 21.81 22.33 2.46
N GLU A 371 20.80 23.05 2.02
CA GLU A 371 19.45 22.97 2.57
C GLU A 371 18.42 23.08 1.44
N MET A 372 17.61 22.04 1.26
CA MET A 372 16.58 21.98 0.24
C MET A 372 15.21 22.00 0.89
N ARG A 373 14.36 22.94 0.47
CA ARG A 373 12.97 23.05 0.90
C ARG A 373 12.07 23.39 -0.29
N PHE A 374 10.82 22.95 -0.23
CA PHE A 374 9.85 23.09 -1.31
C PHE A 374 8.69 24.00 -0.95
N ASN A 375 8.31 24.88 -1.86
CA ASN A 375 7.11 25.69 -1.72
C ASN A 375 5.87 24.91 -2.23
N PRO A 376 4.92 24.51 -1.35
CA PRO A 376 3.78 23.68 -1.72
C PRO A 376 2.71 24.42 -2.55
N SER A 377 2.74 25.76 -2.55
CA SER A 377 1.79 26.61 -3.26
C SER A 377 2.15 26.80 -4.74
N VAL A 378 3.37 26.48 -5.15
CA VAL A 378 3.80 26.53 -6.56
C VAL A 378 2.98 25.52 -7.38
N PHE A 379 2.59 25.92 -8.60
CA PHE A 379 1.64 25.21 -9.48
C PHE A 379 0.20 25.08 -8.94
N SER A 380 -0.18 25.82 -7.90
CA SER A 380 -1.59 25.93 -7.50
C SER A 380 -2.29 27.03 -8.31
N PRO A 381 -3.42 26.74 -8.99
CA PRO A 381 -4.03 27.68 -9.95
C PRO A 381 -4.60 28.94 -9.30
N ASP A 382 -4.98 28.85 -8.03
CA ASP A 382 -5.68 29.92 -7.30
C ASP A 382 -4.72 30.85 -6.53
N VAL A 383 -3.40 30.72 -6.74
CA VAL A 383 -2.37 31.42 -5.94
C VAL A 383 -1.66 32.49 -6.76
N ALA A 384 -1.64 33.71 -6.22
CA ALA A 384 -0.81 34.80 -6.73
C ALA A 384 0.38 35.05 -5.78
N PHE A 385 1.58 35.20 -6.35
CA PHE A 385 2.81 35.47 -5.60
C PHE A 385 3.21 36.95 -5.69
N PRO A 386 3.88 37.52 -4.66
CA PRO A 386 4.47 38.85 -4.74
C PRO A 386 5.52 38.93 -5.87
N LYS A 387 5.55 40.06 -6.60
CA LYS A 387 6.52 40.26 -7.71
C LYS A 387 7.99 40.21 -7.25
N ILE A 388 8.25 40.54 -5.99
CA ILE A 388 9.59 40.52 -5.39
C ILE A 388 10.16 39.09 -5.34
N ASP A 389 9.31 38.09 -5.17
CA ASP A 389 9.72 36.70 -5.01
C ASP A 389 9.87 35.96 -6.36
N SER A 390 9.80 36.67 -7.49
CA SER A 390 9.76 36.04 -8.83
C SER A 390 10.95 35.13 -9.11
N GLU A 391 12.16 35.47 -8.65
CA GLU A 391 13.34 34.62 -8.84
C GLU A 391 13.28 33.35 -7.98
N ALA A 392 12.85 33.49 -6.73
CA ALA A 392 12.69 32.36 -5.80
C ALA A 392 11.60 31.39 -6.28
N ILE A 393 10.49 31.91 -6.82
CA ILE A 393 9.42 31.09 -7.40
C ILE A 393 9.90 30.36 -8.65
N ARG A 394 10.63 31.02 -9.56
CA ARG A 394 11.23 30.36 -10.73
C ARG A 394 12.19 29.23 -10.35
N LEU A 395 13.00 29.43 -9.30
CA LEU A 395 13.86 28.38 -8.76
C LEU A 395 13.04 27.18 -8.26
N GLN A 396 11.97 27.44 -7.51
CA GLN A 396 11.09 26.39 -6.99
C GLN A 396 10.35 25.63 -8.11
N GLU A 397 9.86 26.34 -9.13
CA GLU A 397 9.27 25.73 -10.33
C GLU A 397 10.28 24.80 -11.03
N ARG A 398 11.51 25.25 -11.22
CA ARG A 398 12.59 24.42 -11.79
C ARG A 398 12.83 23.17 -10.96
N LEU A 399 12.99 23.31 -9.64
CA LEU A 399 13.26 22.17 -8.74
C LEU A 399 12.11 21.16 -8.72
N LEU A 400 10.86 21.62 -8.74
CA LEU A 400 9.70 20.74 -8.80
C LEU A 400 9.56 20.04 -10.15
N ARG A 401 9.87 20.73 -11.26
CA ARG A 401 9.96 20.09 -12.59
C ARG A 401 11.05 19.01 -12.64
N GLU A 402 12.23 19.29 -12.09
CA GLU A 402 13.32 18.30 -11.98
C GLU A 402 12.92 17.10 -11.10
N ALA A 403 12.29 17.34 -9.95
CA ALA A 403 11.83 16.29 -9.06
C ALA A 403 10.75 15.43 -9.73
N ALA A 404 9.79 16.03 -10.43
CA ALA A 404 8.75 15.32 -11.17
C ALA A 404 9.35 14.50 -12.34
N ALA A 405 10.29 15.08 -13.11
CA ALA A 405 10.98 14.39 -14.19
C ALA A 405 11.82 13.20 -13.68
N SER A 406 12.35 13.27 -12.44
CA SER A 406 13.11 12.18 -11.83
C SER A 406 12.29 10.89 -11.64
N ILE A 407 10.95 10.99 -11.54
CA ILE A 407 10.06 9.82 -11.47
C ILE A 407 10.23 8.95 -12.72
N ILE A 408 10.17 9.60 -13.89
CA ILE A 408 10.20 8.92 -15.19
C ILE A 408 11.63 8.51 -15.55
N THR A 409 12.59 9.40 -15.33
CA THR A 409 13.98 9.21 -15.78
C THR A 409 14.83 8.35 -14.84
N GLN A 410 14.50 8.30 -13.54
CA GLN A 410 15.32 7.59 -12.53
C GLN A 410 14.50 6.54 -11.76
N GLN A 411 13.37 6.91 -11.17
CA GLN A 411 12.66 6.02 -10.23
C GLN A 411 12.00 4.82 -10.91
N ILE A 412 11.28 5.03 -12.02
CA ILE A 412 10.67 3.93 -12.79
C ILE A 412 11.75 2.97 -13.33
N PRO A 413 12.82 3.44 -13.99
CA PRO A 413 13.93 2.57 -14.40
C PRO A 413 14.59 1.84 -13.23
N ALA A 414 14.79 2.50 -12.09
CA ALA A 414 15.35 1.86 -10.90
C ALA A 414 14.45 0.75 -10.34
N PHE A 415 13.13 0.96 -10.33
CA PHE A 415 12.15 -0.06 -9.96
C PHE A 415 12.19 -1.25 -10.92
N ILE A 416 12.18 -1.01 -12.24
CA ILE A 416 12.27 -2.06 -13.27
C ILE A 416 13.58 -2.86 -13.11
N LYS A 417 14.70 -2.17 -12.89
CA LYS A 417 16.00 -2.81 -12.65
C LYS A 417 15.96 -3.69 -11.41
N GLY A 418 15.35 -3.24 -10.32
CA GLY A 418 15.15 -4.05 -9.11
C GLY A 418 14.34 -5.32 -9.37
N CYS A 419 13.27 -5.22 -10.16
CA CYS A 419 12.47 -6.39 -10.56
C CYS A 419 13.28 -7.40 -11.39
N LEU A 420 14.10 -6.92 -12.34
CA LEU A 420 14.97 -7.79 -13.16
C LEU A 420 16.06 -8.48 -12.34
N GLN A 421 16.53 -7.83 -11.27
CA GLN A 421 17.54 -8.37 -10.36
C GLN A 421 16.94 -9.32 -9.31
N GLY A 422 15.61 -9.38 -9.17
CA GLY A 422 14.94 -10.16 -8.14
C GLY A 422 14.92 -9.51 -6.76
N SER A 423 15.37 -8.26 -6.62
CA SER A 423 15.31 -7.54 -5.34
C SER A 423 13.90 -7.02 -5.01
N GLU A 424 13.10 -6.73 -6.04
CA GLU A 424 11.71 -6.31 -5.92
C GLU A 424 10.82 -7.36 -6.61
N VAL A 425 10.04 -8.13 -5.84
CA VAL A 425 9.15 -9.17 -6.39
C VAL A 425 7.74 -8.99 -5.81
N PRO A 426 6.97 -7.99 -6.27
CA PRO A 426 5.61 -7.76 -5.79
C PRO A 426 4.72 -8.96 -6.10
N LEU A 427 4.00 -9.44 -5.09
CA LEU A 427 3.15 -10.63 -5.09
C LEU A 427 1.66 -10.32 -5.14
N ASP A 428 1.21 -9.10 -5.33
CA ASP A 428 -0.18 -8.70 -5.60
C ASP A 428 -0.21 -7.19 -5.87
N ALA A 429 -1.40 -6.62 -6.06
CA ALA A 429 -1.50 -5.19 -6.33
C ALA A 429 -1.20 -4.33 -5.08
N ALA A 430 -1.43 -4.84 -3.87
CA ALA A 430 -1.10 -4.14 -2.64
C ALA A 430 0.42 -4.01 -2.44
N THR A 431 1.16 -5.09 -2.66
CA THR A 431 2.63 -5.11 -2.63
C THR A 431 3.26 -4.36 -3.81
N LEU A 432 2.65 -4.39 -5.02
CA LEU A 432 3.07 -3.51 -6.11
C LEU A 432 2.92 -2.03 -5.72
N LYS A 433 1.76 -1.64 -5.17
CA LYS A 433 1.55 -0.27 -4.68
C LYS A 433 2.62 0.09 -3.65
N GLN A 434 2.88 -0.77 -2.68
CA GLN A 434 3.89 -0.52 -1.65
C GLN A 434 5.29 -0.33 -2.25
N ALA A 435 5.71 -1.19 -3.17
CA ALA A 435 7.03 -1.10 -3.81
C ALA A 435 7.18 0.18 -4.64
N LEU A 436 6.16 0.55 -5.43
CA LEU A 436 6.15 1.82 -6.17
C LEU A 436 6.19 3.02 -5.23
N HIS A 437 5.39 2.98 -4.16
CA HIS A 437 5.34 4.00 -3.14
C HIS A 437 6.68 4.19 -2.42
N GLN A 438 7.38 3.12 -2.07
CA GLN A 438 8.72 3.18 -1.47
C GLN A 438 9.76 3.86 -2.38
N LYS A 439 9.57 3.83 -3.70
CA LYS A 439 10.37 4.58 -4.69
C LYS A 439 9.82 5.98 -4.98
N GLY A 440 8.79 6.44 -4.25
CA GLY A 440 8.16 7.73 -4.45
C GLY A 440 7.23 7.82 -5.68
N ILE A 441 6.91 6.69 -6.32
CA ILE A 441 6.11 6.64 -7.54
C ILE A 441 4.62 6.58 -7.17
N ASN A 442 3.83 7.55 -7.63
CA ASN A 442 2.38 7.51 -7.50
C ASN A 442 1.75 6.56 -8.52
N LEU A 443 0.63 5.93 -8.17
CA LEU A 443 -0.09 5.02 -9.06
C LEU A 443 -0.66 5.66 -10.34
N ARG A 444 -0.68 7.00 -10.46
CA ARG A 444 -1.01 7.66 -11.74
C ARG A 444 0.00 7.31 -12.85
N TYR A 445 1.24 6.99 -12.48
CA TYR A 445 2.30 6.59 -13.40
C TYR A 445 2.23 5.10 -13.82
N LEU A 446 1.14 4.38 -13.52
CA LEU A 446 0.99 2.98 -13.95
C LEU A 446 1.09 2.84 -15.47
N GLY A 447 0.52 3.76 -16.26
CA GLY A 447 0.69 3.71 -17.72
C GLY A 447 2.12 3.92 -18.16
N GLN A 448 2.84 4.88 -17.58
CA GLN A 448 4.26 5.08 -17.89
C GLN A 448 5.10 3.85 -17.52
N LEU A 449 4.79 3.18 -16.41
CA LEU A 449 5.41 1.91 -16.06
C LEU A 449 5.12 0.84 -17.12
N THR A 450 3.87 0.69 -17.57
CA THR A 450 3.53 -0.28 -18.64
C THR A 450 4.24 0.04 -19.95
N LYS A 451 4.29 1.31 -20.37
CA LYS A 451 5.03 1.75 -21.57
C LYS A 451 6.52 1.43 -21.46
N ALA A 452 7.15 1.75 -20.33
CA ALA A 452 8.55 1.46 -20.08
C ALA A 452 8.86 -0.05 -20.12
N ILE A 453 7.96 -0.89 -19.59
CA ILE A 453 8.11 -2.35 -19.67
C ILE A 453 7.95 -2.83 -21.12
N SER A 454 6.94 -2.34 -21.85
CA SER A 454 6.71 -2.72 -23.25
C SER A 454 7.84 -2.32 -24.20
N GLN A 455 8.54 -1.21 -23.90
CA GLN A 455 9.71 -0.73 -24.64
C GLN A 455 11.01 -1.45 -24.23
N SER A 456 11.01 -2.18 -23.11
CA SER A 456 12.20 -2.90 -22.65
C SER A 456 12.46 -4.15 -23.49
N GLU A 457 13.73 -4.37 -23.85
CA GLU A 457 14.17 -5.62 -24.48
C GLU A 457 13.88 -6.87 -23.61
N LYS A 458 13.79 -6.68 -22.28
CA LYS A 458 13.53 -7.73 -21.29
C LYS A 458 12.06 -7.83 -20.87
N LYS A 459 11.12 -7.38 -21.71
CA LYS A 459 9.67 -7.39 -21.39
C LYS A 459 9.13 -8.75 -20.94
N GLU A 460 9.64 -9.85 -21.48
CA GLU A 460 9.22 -11.21 -21.11
C GLU A 460 9.59 -11.56 -19.65
N GLN A 461 10.72 -11.04 -19.15
CA GLN A 461 11.14 -11.18 -17.75
C GLN A 461 10.28 -10.33 -16.81
N LEU A 462 9.61 -9.31 -17.34
CA LEU A 462 8.78 -8.36 -16.58
C LEU A 462 7.29 -8.63 -16.72
N ARG A 463 6.89 -9.73 -17.37
CA ARG A 463 5.48 -10.07 -17.62
C ARG A 463 4.63 -10.14 -16.36
N HIS A 464 5.19 -10.55 -15.22
CA HIS A 464 4.50 -10.58 -13.93
C HIS A 464 4.17 -9.16 -13.41
N ILE A 465 5.07 -8.19 -13.60
CA ILE A 465 4.85 -6.78 -13.26
C ILE A 465 3.83 -6.16 -14.21
N MET A 466 3.93 -6.45 -15.52
CA MET A 466 2.97 -5.99 -16.52
C MET A 466 1.55 -6.44 -16.16
N ARG A 467 1.38 -7.74 -15.84
CA ARG A 467 0.10 -8.32 -15.39
C ARG A 467 -0.47 -7.59 -14.17
N LEU A 468 0.37 -7.32 -13.17
CA LEU A 468 -0.02 -6.58 -11.96
C LEU A 468 -0.44 -5.14 -12.26
N ALA A 469 0.34 -4.42 -13.06
CA ALA A 469 0.07 -3.03 -13.39
C ALA A 469 -1.25 -2.88 -14.16
N VAL A 470 -1.47 -3.74 -15.16
CA VAL A 470 -2.72 -3.78 -15.93
C VAL A 470 -3.90 -4.19 -15.04
N GLY A 471 -3.75 -5.24 -14.22
CA GLY A 471 -4.79 -5.69 -13.29
C GLY A 471 -5.18 -4.60 -12.29
N GLU A 472 -4.21 -3.89 -11.71
CA GLU A 472 -4.46 -2.81 -10.76
C GLU A 472 -5.16 -1.61 -11.43
N ALA A 473 -4.78 -1.25 -12.66
CA ALA A 473 -5.46 -0.22 -13.42
C ALA A 473 -6.94 -0.58 -13.65
N VAL A 474 -7.21 -1.79 -14.14
CA VAL A 474 -8.56 -2.31 -14.39
C VAL A 474 -9.40 -2.34 -13.12
N VAL A 475 -8.87 -2.89 -12.02
CA VAL A 475 -9.63 -2.99 -10.75
C VAL A 475 -9.95 -1.61 -10.17
N ARG A 476 -9.05 -0.63 -10.32
CA ARG A 476 -9.31 0.75 -9.89
C ARG A 476 -10.37 1.44 -10.73
N SER A 477 -10.32 1.26 -12.05
CA SER A 477 -11.34 1.77 -12.97
C SER A 477 -12.70 1.13 -12.69
N ALA A 478 -12.74 -0.20 -12.60
CA ALA A 478 -13.94 -0.96 -12.24
C ALA A 478 -14.51 -0.51 -10.89
N ARG A 479 -13.66 -0.28 -9.88
CA ARG A 479 -14.09 0.22 -8.57
C ARG A 479 -14.73 1.61 -8.66
N ARG A 480 -14.18 2.53 -9.46
CA ARG A 480 -14.77 3.87 -9.64
C ARG A 480 -16.17 3.78 -10.21
N ILE A 481 -16.35 2.93 -11.24
CA ILE A 481 -17.65 2.68 -11.87
C ILE A 481 -18.60 1.99 -10.89
N PHE A 482 -18.12 0.96 -10.17
CA PHE A 482 -18.87 0.23 -9.16
C PHE A 482 -19.39 1.13 -8.04
N ASN A 483 -18.58 2.09 -7.60
CA ASN A 483 -19.00 3.04 -6.57
C ASN A 483 -20.20 3.86 -7.04
N ASN A 484 -20.21 4.33 -8.28
CA ASN A 484 -21.36 5.06 -8.82
C ASN A 484 -22.54 4.12 -9.08
N PHE A 485 -22.27 2.87 -9.49
CA PHE A 485 -23.27 1.85 -9.74
C PHE A 485 -24.07 1.45 -8.48
N LEU A 486 -23.42 1.40 -7.31
CA LEU A 486 -24.09 1.07 -6.05
C LEU A 486 -24.81 2.25 -5.39
N GLN A 487 -24.52 3.49 -5.80
CA GLN A 487 -25.23 4.66 -5.29
C GLN A 487 -26.71 4.58 -5.66
N GLY A 488 -27.59 4.59 -4.66
CA GLY A 488 -29.04 4.48 -4.85
C GLY A 488 -29.61 3.06 -4.92
N VAL A 489 -28.79 2.01 -4.78
CA VAL A 489 -29.29 0.63 -4.70
C VAL A 489 -29.87 0.37 -3.30
N GLU A 490 -31.14 -0.04 -3.24
CA GLU A 490 -31.81 -0.43 -2.00
C GLU A 490 -31.10 -1.58 -1.28
N MET A 491 -31.13 -1.57 0.07
CA MET A 491 -30.43 -2.55 0.90
C MET A 491 -30.77 -4.00 0.57
N SER A 492 -32.04 -4.29 0.28
CA SER A 492 -32.51 -5.64 -0.10
C SER A 492 -31.94 -6.15 -1.42
N SER A 493 -31.50 -5.24 -2.29
CA SER A 493 -31.04 -5.54 -3.66
C SER A 493 -29.53 -5.44 -3.82
N VAL A 494 -28.78 -5.04 -2.78
CA VAL A 494 -27.32 -4.87 -2.83
C VAL A 494 -26.63 -6.17 -3.25
N ALA A 495 -26.98 -7.31 -2.64
CA ALA A 495 -26.38 -8.59 -2.97
C ALA A 495 -26.59 -8.98 -4.45
N ALA A 496 -27.79 -8.73 -4.98
CA ALA A 496 -28.11 -8.98 -6.38
C ALA A 496 -27.33 -8.04 -7.31
N ALA A 497 -27.28 -6.74 -7.01
CA ALA A 497 -26.54 -5.75 -7.80
C ALA A 497 -25.03 -6.03 -7.81
N VAL A 498 -24.45 -6.38 -6.66
CA VAL A 498 -23.04 -6.78 -6.55
C VAL A 498 -22.75 -8.03 -7.39
N SER A 499 -23.57 -9.08 -7.25
CA SER A 499 -23.39 -10.31 -8.03
C SER A 499 -23.48 -10.06 -9.54
N HIS A 500 -24.41 -9.20 -9.97
CA HIS A 500 -24.57 -8.78 -11.36
C HIS A 500 -23.33 -8.05 -11.88
N PHE A 501 -22.83 -7.05 -11.13
CA PHE A 501 -21.63 -6.30 -11.51
C PHE A 501 -20.41 -7.20 -11.65
N LEU A 502 -20.21 -8.13 -10.71
CA LEU A 502 -19.10 -9.09 -10.75
C LEU A 502 -19.19 -10.02 -11.97
N CYS A 503 -20.40 -10.43 -12.36
CA CYS A 503 -20.60 -11.22 -13.58
C CYS A 503 -20.29 -10.40 -14.83
N CYS A 504 -20.74 -9.14 -14.92
CA CYS A 504 -20.38 -8.22 -16.02
C CYS A 504 -18.86 -8.00 -16.12
N LEU A 505 -18.16 -7.95 -14.98
CA LEU A 505 -16.72 -7.75 -14.95
C LEU A 505 -15.95 -9.00 -15.43
N LEU A 506 -16.35 -10.19 -14.98
CA LEU A 506 -15.53 -11.41 -15.13
C LEU A 506 -15.97 -12.36 -16.26
N VAL A 507 -17.22 -12.26 -16.71
CA VAL A 507 -17.78 -13.12 -17.76
C VAL A 507 -17.96 -12.33 -19.04
N ALA A 508 -17.32 -12.80 -20.12
CA ALA A 508 -17.43 -12.17 -21.42
C ALA A 508 -18.89 -12.14 -21.91
N HIS A 509 -19.34 -10.95 -22.34
CA HIS A 509 -20.67 -10.70 -22.88
C HIS A 509 -21.83 -11.10 -21.97
N TYR A 510 -21.63 -11.05 -20.65
CA TYR A 510 -22.72 -11.26 -19.71
C TYR A 510 -23.82 -10.19 -19.93
N SER A 511 -25.04 -10.68 -20.13
CA SER A 511 -26.27 -9.88 -20.10
C SER A 511 -27.26 -10.62 -19.21
N SER A 512 -27.90 -9.90 -18.30
CA SER A 512 -29.02 -10.49 -17.58
C SER A 512 -30.12 -10.77 -18.61
N SER A 513 -30.46 -12.03 -18.83
CA SER A 513 -31.70 -12.33 -19.54
C SER A 513 -32.84 -11.85 -18.66
N PRO A 514 -33.86 -11.15 -19.19
CA PRO A 514 -35.10 -10.98 -18.46
C PRO A 514 -35.64 -12.38 -18.24
N SER A 515 -35.58 -12.87 -17.01
CA SER A 515 -35.96 -14.23 -16.68
C SER A 515 -37.44 -14.43 -17.03
N GLY A 516 -37.69 -15.19 -18.09
CA GLY A 516 -38.87 -16.03 -18.19
C GLY A 516 -38.81 -17.09 -17.09
N GLU A 517 -39.17 -16.70 -15.87
CA GLU A 517 -39.65 -17.66 -14.89
C GLU A 517 -41.13 -17.92 -15.20
N GLU A 518 -41.44 -19.14 -15.65
CA GLU A 518 -42.81 -19.62 -15.53
C GLU A 518 -43.20 -19.64 -14.05
N PRO A 519 -44.26 -18.92 -13.63
CA PRO A 519 -44.72 -19.02 -12.26
C PRO A 519 -45.41 -20.37 -12.08
N LYS A 520 -44.78 -21.26 -11.30
CA LYS A 520 -45.51 -22.37 -10.68
C LYS A 520 -46.70 -21.78 -9.92
N LYS A 521 -47.89 -22.08 -10.44
CA LYS A 521 -49.23 -21.73 -9.96
C LYS A 521 -49.29 -21.50 -8.45
N ARG A 522 -49.34 -20.24 -8.02
CA ARG A 522 -49.96 -19.85 -6.76
C ARG A 522 -51.24 -19.06 -7.05
N SER A 523 -52.27 -19.48 -6.33
CA SER A 523 -53.68 -19.18 -6.48
C SER A 523 -54.01 -17.69 -6.59
N ARG A 524 -54.94 -17.36 -7.51
CA ARG A 524 -55.55 -16.05 -7.70
C ARG A 524 -56.28 -15.59 -6.43
N ARG A 525 -55.87 -14.45 -5.86
CA ARG A 525 -56.80 -13.45 -5.30
C ARG A 525 -56.43 -12.07 -5.82
N ARG A 526 -57.34 -11.49 -6.59
CA ARG A 526 -57.30 -10.12 -7.14
C ARG A 526 -57.56 -9.12 -6.02
N GLY A 527 -56.77 -8.04 -5.99
CA GLY A 527 -57.02 -6.87 -5.14
C GLY A 527 -56.04 -5.72 -5.40
N ARG A 528 -56.32 -4.93 -6.44
CA ARG A 528 -55.98 -3.50 -6.68
C ARG A 528 -54.63 -2.92 -6.19
N GLY A 529 -53.78 -2.61 -7.19
CA GLY A 529 -53.25 -1.27 -7.44
C GLY A 529 -52.20 -0.70 -6.49
N GLY A 530 -50.92 -0.87 -6.83
CA GLY A 530 -49.79 -0.13 -6.27
C GLY A 530 -48.53 -0.36 -7.11
N ALA A 531 -48.00 0.72 -7.69
CA ALA A 531 -46.69 0.91 -8.34
C ALA A 531 -45.93 -0.32 -8.89
N ALA A 532 -45.82 -0.41 -10.22
CA ALA A 532 -44.74 -1.15 -10.84
C ALA A 532 -43.42 -0.44 -10.53
N SER A 533 -42.59 -1.12 -9.75
CA SER A 533 -41.31 -0.65 -9.18
C SER A 533 -40.30 -0.22 -10.25
N GLU A 534 -39.63 0.91 -10.03
CA GLU A 534 -38.41 1.35 -10.74
C GLU A 534 -37.18 0.41 -10.50
N ASN A 535 -37.38 -0.81 -10.02
CA ASN A 535 -36.41 -1.63 -9.28
C ASN A 535 -35.29 -2.33 -10.06
N ALA A 536 -34.97 -1.93 -11.30
CA ALA A 536 -33.90 -2.63 -12.02
C ALA A 536 -33.07 -1.77 -12.98
N ALA A 537 -32.94 -0.46 -12.75
CA ALA A 537 -32.03 0.37 -13.56
C ALA A 537 -30.58 -0.16 -13.56
N TRP A 538 -30.13 -0.72 -12.43
CA TRP A 538 -28.80 -1.34 -12.29
C TRP A 538 -28.67 -2.68 -13.04
N SER A 539 -29.76 -3.37 -13.36
CA SER A 539 -29.68 -4.64 -14.11
C SER A 539 -29.48 -4.42 -15.62
N ALA A 540 -29.60 -3.17 -16.09
CA ALA A 540 -29.41 -2.81 -17.49
C ALA A 540 -27.93 -2.80 -17.91
N LEU A 541 -27.01 -2.62 -16.95
CA LEU A 541 -25.57 -2.56 -17.23
C LEU A 541 -25.07 -3.88 -17.83
N THR A 542 -24.68 -3.86 -19.11
CA THR A 542 -24.11 -5.04 -19.76
C THR A 542 -22.60 -5.15 -19.53
N GLY A 543 -22.04 -6.35 -19.70
CA GLY A 543 -20.59 -6.53 -19.67
C GLY A 543 -19.85 -5.68 -20.70
N ALA A 544 -20.40 -5.51 -21.91
CA ALA A 544 -19.78 -4.71 -22.96
C ALA A 544 -19.69 -3.23 -22.57
N GLU A 545 -20.78 -2.64 -22.07
CA GLU A 545 -20.80 -1.26 -21.60
C GLU A 545 -19.84 -1.04 -20.43
N LEU A 546 -19.80 -1.97 -19.47
CA LEU A 546 -18.87 -1.90 -18.34
C LEU A 546 -17.42 -1.85 -18.83
N TRP A 547 -17.02 -2.71 -19.77
CA TRP A 547 -15.66 -2.73 -20.28
C TRP A 547 -15.31 -1.49 -21.11
N THR A 548 -16.27 -0.91 -21.85
CA THR A 548 -16.06 0.40 -22.50
C THR A 548 -15.77 1.49 -21.47
N LEU A 549 -16.55 1.54 -20.37
CA LEU A 549 -16.33 2.49 -19.29
C LEU A 549 -14.98 2.28 -18.58
N ILE A 550 -14.59 1.02 -18.36
CA ILE A 550 -13.29 0.68 -17.76
C ILE A 550 -12.15 1.18 -18.65
N CYS A 551 -12.21 0.92 -19.95
CA CYS A 551 -11.17 1.34 -20.90
C CYS A 551 -11.09 2.87 -21.01
N GLN A 552 -12.23 3.56 -21.04
CA GLN A 552 -12.26 5.02 -21.04
C GLN A 552 -11.63 5.59 -19.75
N ASP A 553 -12.03 5.09 -18.59
CA ASP A 553 -11.48 5.56 -17.31
C ASP A 553 -9.99 5.22 -17.16
N ALA A 554 -9.54 4.07 -17.68
CA ALA A 554 -8.12 3.70 -17.67
C ALA A 554 -7.27 4.57 -18.61
N ALA A 555 -7.80 4.94 -19.78
CA ALA A 555 -7.15 5.89 -20.69
C ALA A 555 -7.02 7.27 -20.03
N GLU A 556 -8.09 7.78 -19.40
CA GLU A 556 -8.07 9.08 -18.72
C GLU A 556 -7.17 9.11 -17.46
N ALA A 557 -7.14 8.02 -16.68
CA ALA A 557 -6.47 8.00 -15.39
C ALA A 557 -5.01 7.52 -15.45
N TYR A 558 -4.65 6.78 -16.48
CA TYR A 558 -3.34 6.13 -16.58
C TYR A 558 -2.72 6.26 -17.98
N ASP A 559 -3.39 6.83 -18.99
CA ASP A 559 -2.93 6.83 -20.38
C ASP A 559 -2.63 5.42 -20.94
N ILE A 560 -3.49 4.47 -20.58
CA ILE A 560 -3.50 3.11 -21.13
C ILE A 560 -4.62 3.03 -22.17
N THR A 561 -4.29 3.35 -23.42
CA THR A 561 -5.24 3.36 -24.54
C THR A 561 -5.34 2.02 -25.27
N ASN A 562 -4.26 1.25 -25.28
CA ASN A 562 -4.15 -0.02 -25.98
C ASN A 562 -3.86 -1.18 -25.00
N GLY A 563 -4.35 -2.38 -25.32
CA GLY A 563 -4.01 -3.62 -24.61
C GLY A 563 -5.03 -4.12 -23.60
N LEU A 564 -5.98 -3.29 -23.12
CA LEU A 564 -7.01 -3.76 -22.18
C LEU A 564 -8.06 -4.68 -22.84
N GLY A 565 -8.39 -4.42 -24.11
CA GLY A 565 -9.43 -5.16 -24.84
C GLY A 565 -10.85 -4.84 -24.37
N SER A 566 -11.81 -5.69 -24.75
CA SER A 566 -13.24 -5.49 -24.48
C SER A 566 -13.83 -6.44 -23.41
N THR A 567 -13.03 -7.37 -22.88
CA THR A 567 -13.46 -8.37 -21.89
C THR A 567 -12.31 -8.83 -21.00
N ALA A 568 -12.62 -9.41 -19.84
CA ALA A 568 -11.62 -10.04 -18.98
C ALA A 568 -10.83 -11.14 -19.69
N ASP A 569 -11.47 -11.88 -20.61
CA ASP A 569 -10.85 -12.96 -21.38
C ASP A 569 -9.65 -12.45 -22.19
N HIS A 570 -9.75 -11.24 -22.76
CA HIS A 570 -8.63 -10.62 -23.48
C HIS A 570 -7.42 -10.40 -22.57
N LEU A 571 -7.61 -10.02 -21.31
CA LEU A 571 -6.51 -9.85 -20.35
C LEU A 571 -5.87 -11.19 -19.95
N VAL A 572 -6.69 -12.25 -19.86
CA VAL A 572 -6.23 -13.61 -19.62
C VAL A 572 -5.35 -14.07 -20.78
N GLU A 573 -5.81 -13.89 -22.02
CA GLU A 573 -5.08 -14.31 -23.22
C GLU A 573 -3.81 -13.48 -23.47
N THR A 574 -3.89 -12.16 -23.29
CA THR A 574 -2.79 -11.24 -23.62
C THR A 574 -1.70 -11.20 -22.55
N TYR A 575 -2.09 -11.18 -21.26
CA TYR A 575 -1.16 -10.98 -20.15
C TYR A 575 -1.07 -12.18 -19.19
N GLY A 576 -1.82 -13.26 -19.44
CA GLY A 576 -1.87 -14.41 -18.54
C GLY A 576 -2.54 -14.09 -17.20
N LEU A 577 -3.40 -13.08 -17.15
CA LEU A 577 -4.05 -12.63 -15.93
C LEU A 577 -5.10 -13.65 -15.46
N GLN A 578 -5.27 -13.84 -14.16
CA GLN A 578 -6.32 -14.73 -13.62
C GLN A 578 -7.56 -13.95 -13.17
N LYS A 579 -8.74 -14.42 -13.59
CA LYS A 579 -10.04 -13.85 -13.17
C LYS A 579 -10.25 -13.90 -11.66
N VAL A 580 -9.76 -14.95 -10.99
CA VAL A 580 -9.82 -15.07 -9.52
C VAL A 580 -8.99 -13.97 -8.85
N SER A 581 -7.79 -13.65 -9.37
CA SER A 581 -6.99 -12.54 -8.86
C SER A 581 -7.69 -11.19 -8.99
N LEU A 582 -8.39 -10.95 -10.11
CA LEU A 582 -9.23 -9.74 -10.27
C LEU A 582 -10.35 -9.71 -9.24
N LEU A 583 -11.05 -10.83 -9.06
CA LEU A 583 -12.16 -10.94 -8.10
C LEU A 583 -11.67 -10.65 -6.68
N ARG A 584 -10.55 -11.25 -6.26
CA ARG A 584 -9.92 -11.02 -4.97
C ARG A 584 -9.59 -9.53 -4.79
N GLU A 585 -8.83 -8.95 -5.71
CA GLU A 585 -8.40 -7.56 -5.63
C GLU A 585 -9.57 -6.58 -5.63
N PHE A 586 -10.59 -6.84 -6.46
CA PHE A 586 -11.79 -6.03 -6.49
C PHE A 586 -12.56 -6.11 -5.16
N SER A 587 -12.72 -7.32 -4.62
CA SER A 587 -13.42 -7.55 -3.36
C SER A 587 -12.72 -6.89 -2.18
N LEU A 588 -11.39 -7.01 -2.08
CA LEU A 588 -10.60 -6.34 -1.03
C LEU A 588 -10.69 -4.80 -1.10
N LYS A 589 -10.73 -4.22 -2.30
CA LYS A 589 -10.82 -2.75 -2.47
C LYS A 589 -12.22 -2.19 -2.28
N THR A 590 -13.27 -3.01 -2.40
CA THR A 590 -14.68 -2.62 -2.26
C THR A 590 -15.30 -3.08 -0.96
N GLY A 591 -14.62 -3.95 -0.21
CA GLY A 591 -15.11 -4.54 1.04
C GLY A 591 -16.08 -5.70 0.85
N ILE A 592 -16.27 -6.20 -0.38
CA ILE A 592 -17.15 -7.34 -0.64
C ILE A 592 -16.57 -8.61 -0.02
N GLN A 593 -17.40 -9.35 0.71
CA GLN A 593 -17.08 -10.70 1.18
C GLN A 593 -17.97 -11.70 0.47
N LEU A 594 -17.33 -12.69 -0.15
CA LEU A 594 -17.97 -13.76 -0.90
C LEU A 594 -17.95 -15.07 -0.14
N ARG A 595 -18.88 -15.96 -0.45
CA ARG A 595 -18.93 -17.31 0.09
C ARG A 595 -17.73 -18.12 -0.38
N LEU A 596 -17.08 -18.85 0.53
CA LEU A 596 -16.03 -19.80 0.15
C LEU A 596 -16.62 -20.97 -0.63
N ARG A 597 -16.35 -20.99 -1.95
CA ARG A 597 -16.61 -22.12 -2.86
C ARG A 597 -15.77 -21.96 -4.14
N GLU A 598 -15.81 -22.97 -4.99
CA GLU A 598 -15.22 -22.88 -6.33
C GLU A 598 -16.13 -22.05 -7.27
N TYR A 599 -15.51 -21.08 -7.95
CA TYR A 599 -16.16 -20.21 -8.93
C TYR A 599 -15.61 -20.53 -10.32
N PHE A 600 -16.52 -20.80 -11.27
CA PHE A 600 -16.18 -21.15 -12.66
C PHE A 600 -16.63 -20.04 -13.61
N PHE A 601 -15.69 -19.28 -14.18
CA PHE A 601 -15.99 -18.09 -14.99
C PHE A 601 -16.07 -18.34 -16.51
N ASP A 602 -15.91 -19.59 -16.94
CA ASP A 602 -15.89 -19.94 -18.37
C ASP A 602 -17.29 -20.24 -18.92
N ASN A 603 -18.27 -20.45 -18.03
CA ASN A 603 -19.64 -20.72 -18.43
C ASN A 603 -20.37 -19.40 -18.78
N ARG A 604 -20.71 -19.22 -20.06
CA ARG A 604 -21.41 -18.04 -20.57
C ARG A 604 -22.91 -18.03 -20.30
N THR A 605 -23.50 -19.17 -19.92
CA THR A 605 -24.96 -19.34 -19.84
C THR A 605 -25.52 -19.23 -18.42
N LYS A 606 -24.69 -19.41 -17.40
CA LYS A 606 -25.09 -19.35 -15.99
C LYS A 606 -24.25 -18.30 -15.27
N ALA A 607 -24.92 -17.43 -14.50
CA ALA A 607 -24.23 -16.50 -13.61
C ALA A 607 -23.33 -17.29 -12.63
N PRO A 608 -22.00 -17.11 -12.67
CA PRO A 608 -21.09 -17.84 -11.81
C PRO A 608 -21.20 -17.43 -10.34
N ILE A 609 -21.61 -16.18 -10.10
CA ILE A 609 -21.80 -15.57 -8.79
C ILE A 609 -23.27 -15.17 -8.68
N GLY A 610 -23.97 -15.75 -7.70
CA GLY A 610 -25.36 -15.41 -7.36
C GLY A 610 -25.46 -14.44 -6.19
N SER A 611 -26.67 -13.96 -5.91
CA SER A 611 -26.92 -13.10 -4.73
C SER A 611 -26.54 -13.78 -3.42
N ASP A 612 -26.78 -15.09 -3.31
CA ASP A 612 -26.47 -15.89 -2.11
C ASP A 612 -24.97 -16.05 -1.84
N ASP A 613 -24.12 -15.71 -2.82
CA ASP A 613 -22.67 -15.74 -2.63
C ASP A 613 -22.15 -14.47 -1.99
N VAL A 614 -22.87 -13.35 -2.07
CA VAL A 614 -22.48 -12.08 -1.46
C VAL A 614 -22.90 -12.11 0.01
N LEU A 615 -21.95 -12.37 0.90
CA LEU A 615 -22.21 -12.51 2.33
C LEU A 615 -22.30 -11.15 3.03
N ASN A 616 -21.34 -10.26 2.74
CA ASN A 616 -21.26 -8.94 3.35
C ASN A 616 -20.65 -7.92 2.38
N VAL A 617 -20.90 -6.65 2.64
CA VAL A 617 -20.10 -5.52 2.14
C VAL A 617 -19.63 -4.78 3.38
N PHE A 618 -18.32 -4.74 3.63
CA PHE A 618 -17.75 -4.07 4.80
C PHE A 618 -17.25 -2.67 4.44
N PRO A 619 -17.30 -1.71 5.39
CA PRO A 619 -16.65 -0.42 5.23
C PRO A 619 -15.13 -0.60 5.13
N VAL A 620 -14.52 0.01 4.12
CA VAL A 620 -13.07 0.04 3.92
C VAL A 620 -12.55 1.36 4.49
N VAL A 621 -12.00 1.31 5.70
CA VAL A 621 -11.48 2.49 6.41
C VAL A 621 -10.00 2.69 6.10
N LYS A 622 -9.63 3.91 5.74
CA LYS A 622 -8.25 4.40 5.64
C LYS A 622 -8.00 5.32 6.81
N HIS A 623 -6.93 5.07 7.53
CA HIS A 623 -6.59 5.78 8.75
C HIS A 623 -5.10 6.10 8.78
N ILE A 624 -4.73 6.97 9.71
CA ILE A 624 -3.34 7.23 10.07
C ILE A 624 -2.74 6.01 10.75
N THR A 625 -1.47 5.74 10.45
CA THR A 625 -0.66 4.70 11.07
C THR A 625 0.01 5.28 12.30
N MET A 626 -0.35 4.77 13.49
CA MET A 626 0.33 5.12 14.74
C MET A 626 1.71 4.46 14.76
N THR A 627 2.76 5.27 14.85
CA THR A 627 4.14 4.77 14.83
C THR A 627 4.53 4.21 16.20
N THR A 628 5.23 3.08 16.20
CA THR A 628 5.81 2.47 17.40
C THR A 628 7.27 2.90 17.50
N HIS A 629 7.52 4.17 17.79
CA HIS A 629 8.78 4.84 17.46
C HIS A 629 10.02 4.13 18.04
N ASP A 630 10.03 3.80 19.33
CA ASP A 630 11.19 3.16 19.97
C ASP A 630 11.39 1.72 19.46
N ALA A 631 10.31 0.97 19.22
CA ALA A 631 10.37 -0.38 18.67
C ALA A 631 10.86 -0.40 17.21
N SER A 632 10.33 0.49 16.36
CA SER A 632 10.71 0.63 14.96
C SER A 632 12.16 1.11 14.82
N ARG A 633 12.62 2.02 15.70
CA ARG A 633 14.03 2.44 15.75
C ARG A 633 14.95 1.30 16.13
N ALA A 634 14.61 0.51 17.15
CA ALA A 634 15.38 -0.66 17.55
C ALA A 634 15.47 -1.69 16.41
N PHE A 635 14.36 -1.90 15.70
CA PHE A 635 14.30 -2.79 14.55
C PHE A 635 15.18 -2.31 13.38
N GLN A 636 15.10 -1.02 13.03
CA GLN A 636 15.96 -0.42 12.00
C GLN A 636 17.44 -0.53 12.36
N ALA A 637 17.80 -0.25 13.63
CA ALA A 637 19.17 -0.42 14.12
C ALA A 637 19.65 -1.88 13.98
N ALA A 638 18.78 -2.85 14.29
CA ALA A 638 19.08 -4.26 14.10
C ALA A 638 19.29 -4.62 12.62
N GLN A 639 18.46 -4.10 11.70
CA GLN A 639 18.63 -4.30 10.26
C GLN A 639 19.96 -3.72 9.75
N SER A 640 20.33 -2.50 10.16
CA SER A 640 21.62 -1.90 9.80
C SER A 640 22.81 -2.70 10.34
N SER A 641 22.65 -3.33 11.51
CA SER A 641 23.69 -4.20 12.09
C SER A 641 23.93 -5.43 11.23
N ILE A 642 22.86 -6.05 10.73
CA ILE A 642 22.94 -7.21 9.83
C ILE A 642 23.65 -6.82 8.53
N GLN A 643 23.33 -5.66 7.96
CA GLN A 643 23.99 -5.16 6.75
C GLN A 643 25.49 -4.94 6.94
N LYS A 644 25.93 -4.61 8.16
CA LYS A 644 27.35 -4.48 8.54
C LYS A 644 28.02 -5.80 8.92
N GLY A 645 27.28 -6.91 8.96
CA GLY A 645 27.78 -8.22 9.40
C GLY A 645 27.97 -8.36 10.91
N GLU A 646 27.37 -7.47 11.72
CA GLU A 646 27.43 -7.52 13.19
C GLU A 646 26.39 -8.47 13.80
N VAL A 647 26.58 -8.87 15.06
CA VAL A 647 25.63 -9.69 15.82
C VAL A 647 24.34 -8.90 16.09
N ALA A 648 23.25 -9.28 15.41
CA ALA A 648 21.96 -8.58 15.52
C ALA A 648 20.91 -9.27 16.41
N TYR A 649 21.19 -10.49 16.89
CA TYR A 649 20.20 -11.32 17.60
C TYR A 649 19.64 -10.67 18.87
N GLU A 650 20.50 -10.13 19.74
CA GLU A 650 20.04 -9.45 20.96
C GLU A 650 19.26 -8.17 20.65
N ARG A 651 19.69 -7.39 19.65
CA ARG A 651 18.97 -6.18 19.19
C ARG A 651 17.58 -6.54 18.64
N LEU A 652 17.44 -7.68 17.98
CA LEU A 652 16.14 -8.18 17.49
C LEU A 652 15.24 -8.67 18.63
N LYS A 653 15.80 -9.29 19.68
CA LYS A 653 15.04 -9.64 20.89
C LYS A 653 14.53 -8.41 21.62
N GLU A 654 15.37 -7.39 21.75
CA GLU A 654 14.99 -6.09 22.31
C GLU A 654 13.86 -5.45 21.49
N ALA A 655 14.01 -5.36 20.17
CA ALA A 655 12.97 -4.82 19.30
C ALA A 655 11.64 -5.60 19.41
N THR A 656 11.71 -6.92 19.45
CA THR A 656 10.54 -7.80 19.64
C THR A 656 9.87 -7.56 20.99
N TYR A 657 10.65 -7.40 22.06
CA TYR A 657 10.12 -7.06 23.38
C TYR A 657 9.38 -5.72 23.36
N LEU A 658 9.96 -4.69 22.71
CA LEU A 658 9.32 -3.38 22.58
C LEU A 658 8.01 -3.45 21.79
N PHE A 659 7.97 -4.21 20.68
CA PHE A 659 6.72 -4.44 19.95
C PHE A 659 5.65 -5.11 20.82
N GLY A 660 6.03 -6.13 21.59
CA GLY A 660 5.12 -6.80 22.53
C GLY A 660 4.55 -5.87 23.60
N ARG A 661 5.33 -4.89 24.08
CA ARG A 661 4.87 -3.90 25.08
C ARG A 661 3.87 -2.89 24.52
N VAL A 662 4.02 -2.48 23.27
CA VAL A 662 3.24 -1.39 22.66
C VAL A 662 2.00 -1.91 21.92
N CYS A 663 2.15 -2.98 21.14
CA CYS A 663 1.10 -3.47 20.24
C CYS A 663 0.75 -4.95 20.44
N ASP A 664 1.21 -5.56 21.54
CA ASP A 664 0.99 -6.97 21.84
C ASP A 664 1.40 -7.89 20.65
N ASP A 665 2.46 -7.48 19.92
CA ASP A 665 2.97 -8.05 18.67
C ASP A 665 2.02 -7.99 17.45
N LEU A 666 0.82 -7.40 17.57
CA LEU A 666 -0.21 -7.33 16.52
C LEU A 666 0.01 -6.16 15.53
N ASN A 667 1.21 -6.09 14.96
CA ASN A 667 1.63 -5.07 13.98
C ASN A 667 2.39 -5.73 12.81
N PRO A 668 2.20 -5.30 11.53
CA PRO A 668 2.99 -5.83 10.42
C PRO A 668 4.52 -5.69 10.58
N GLU A 669 5.00 -4.64 11.24
CA GLU A 669 6.43 -4.46 11.54
C GLU A 669 6.93 -5.49 12.58
N ALA A 670 6.13 -5.76 13.62
CA ALA A 670 6.44 -6.78 14.61
C ALA A 670 6.56 -8.17 13.96
N CYS A 671 5.66 -8.50 13.02
CA CYS A 671 5.76 -9.72 12.22
C CYS A 671 7.08 -9.81 11.43
N SER A 672 7.51 -8.70 10.84
CA SER A 672 8.77 -8.63 10.07
C SER A 672 9.99 -8.79 10.99
N CYS A 673 9.94 -8.19 12.19
CA CYS A 673 10.96 -8.33 13.22
C CYS A 673 11.08 -9.78 13.71
N LEU A 674 9.96 -10.44 14.03
CA LEU A 674 9.93 -11.85 14.43
C LEU A 674 10.47 -12.78 13.34
N SER A 675 10.09 -12.56 12.08
CA SER A 675 10.59 -13.36 10.97
C SER A 675 12.11 -13.20 10.81
N LEU A 676 12.63 -11.98 10.97
CA LEU A 676 14.08 -11.73 10.92
C LEU A 676 14.81 -12.35 12.13
N LEU A 677 14.21 -12.29 13.32
CA LEU A 677 14.73 -12.94 14.52
C LEU A 677 14.80 -14.47 14.33
N ALA A 678 13.77 -15.09 13.76
CA ALA A 678 13.77 -16.52 13.47
C ALA A 678 14.92 -16.90 12.52
N ARG A 679 15.15 -16.11 11.47
CA ARG A 679 16.26 -16.31 10.54
C ARG A 679 17.62 -16.23 11.25
N VAL A 680 17.83 -15.20 12.07
CA VAL A 680 19.10 -15.04 12.80
C VAL A 680 19.28 -16.16 13.83
N ALA A 681 18.24 -16.54 14.57
CA ALA A 681 18.27 -17.67 15.51
C ALA A 681 18.66 -18.97 14.81
N TYR A 682 18.12 -19.19 13.61
CA TYR A 682 18.45 -20.35 12.79
C TYR A 682 19.93 -20.37 12.38
N LEU A 683 20.46 -19.23 11.92
CA LEU A 683 21.88 -19.09 11.57
C LEU A 683 22.82 -19.29 12.77
N GLN A 684 22.34 -19.00 13.99
CA GLN A 684 23.05 -19.27 15.24
C GLN A 684 22.90 -20.72 15.74
N ALA A 685 22.37 -21.63 14.91
CA ALA A 685 22.12 -23.03 15.23
C ALA A 685 21.12 -23.25 16.39
N LEU A 686 20.11 -22.37 16.50
CA LEU A 686 18.98 -22.49 17.44
C LEU A 686 17.66 -22.83 16.69
N PRO A 687 17.52 -24.02 16.08
CA PRO A 687 16.39 -24.35 15.22
C PRO A 687 15.04 -24.45 15.96
N ALA A 688 15.05 -24.86 17.24
CA ALA A 688 13.83 -24.94 18.05
C ALA A 688 13.25 -23.55 18.33
N GLU A 689 14.10 -22.57 18.62
CA GLU A 689 13.69 -21.18 18.80
C GLU A 689 13.25 -20.57 17.47
N ALA A 690 14.01 -20.74 16.40
CA ALA A 690 13.65 -20.26 15.06
C ALA A 690 12.25 -20.72 14.65
N ARG A 691 11.95 -22.00 14.85
CA ARG A 691 10.61 -22.56 14.60
C ARG A 691 9.54 -21.88 15.46
N SER A 692 9.76 -21.76 16.77
CA SER A 692 8.78 -21.18 17.69
C SER A 692 8.49 -19.71 17.35
N VAL A 693 9.54 -18.93 17.09
CA VAL A 693 9.44 -17.51 16.71
C VAL A 693 8.75 -17.36 15.34
N GLN A 694 9.11 -18.18 14.36
CA GLN A 694 8.48 -18.12 13.03
C GLN A 694 7.01 -18.55 13.07
N LEU A 695 6.62 -19.49 13.94
CA LEU A 695 5.23 -19.85 14.14
C LEU A 695 4.43 -18.65 14.68
N LYS A 696 4.98 -17.89 15.63
CA LYS A 696 4.36 -16.64 16.10
C LYS A 696 4.20 -15.63 14.96
N ALA A 697 5.22 -15.47 14.11
CA ALA A 697 5.15 -14.58 12.96
C ALA A 697 4.01 -14.98 11.99
N VAL A 698 3.81 -16.27 11.73
CA VAL A 698 2.68 -16.76 10.90
C VAL A 698 1.34 -16.38 11.52
N VAL A 699 1.14 -16.68 12.81
CA VAL A 699 -0.12 -16.37 13.53
C VAL A 699 -0.43 -14.89 13.46
N ILE A 700 0.54 -14.03 13.80
CA ILE A 700 0.38 -12.58 13.77
C ILE A 700 0.06 -12.10 12.36
N SER A 701 0.77 -12.62 11.35
CA SER A 701 0.54 -12.25 9.95
C SER A 701 -0.88 -12.57 9.50
N GLU A 702 -1.41 -13.76 9.83
CA GLU A 702 -2.80 -14.12 9.52
C GLU A 702 -3.80 -13.21 10.22
N ARG A 703 -3.55 -12.92 11.51
CA ARG A 703 -4.44 -12.09 12.34
C ARG A 703 -4.51 -10.66 11.85
N VAL A 704 -3.39 -10.09 11.42
CA VAL A 704 -3.29 -8.66 11.06
C VAL A 704 -3.58 -8.44 9.57
N LEU A 705 -2.98 -9.25 8.68
CA LEU A 705 -3.01 -9.03 7.23
C LEU A 705 -4.02 -9.93 6.50
N GLY A 706 -4.35 -11.08 7.08
CA GLY A 706 -5.21 -12.09 6.46
C GLY A 706 -4.42 -13.28 5.89
N PHE A 707 -5.07 -14.44 5.80
CA PHE A 707 -4.40 -15.71 5.46
C PHE A 707 -3.82 -15.77 4.05
N ASP A 708 -4.40 -15.02 3.10
CA ASP A 708 -4.01 -14.99 1.69
C ASP A 708 -3.17 -13.76 1.32
N HIS A 709 -2.73 -12.98 2.32
CA HIS A 709 -1.84 -11.86 2.08
C HIS A 709 -0.43 -12.36 1.68
N PRO A 710 0.24 -11.73 0.70
CA PRO A 710 1.61 -12.03 0.30
C PRO A 710 2.61 -12.30 1.42
N ASN A 711 2.66 -11.40 2.41
CA ASN A 711 3.54 -11.56 3.57
C ASN A 711 3.24 -12.87 4.32
N THR A 712 1.97 -13.20 4.54
CA THR A 712 1.54 -14.41 5.25
C THR A 712 1.91 -15.67 4.48
N ILE A 713 1.75 -15.67 3.15
CA ILE A 713 2.22 -16.75 2.26
C ILE A 713 3.73 -16.96 2.41
N GLN A 714 4.51 -15.88 2.47
CA GLN A 714 5.95 -15.95 2.70
C GLN A 714 6.28 -16.48 4.11
N GLN A 715 5.52 -16.09 5.14
CA GLN A 715 5.72 -16.61 6.49
C GLN A 715 5.47 -18.13 6.56
N TYR A 716 4.52 -18.66 5.79
CA TYR A 716 4.30 -20.10 5.68
C TYR A 716 5.48 -20.84 5.05
N ALA A 717 6.06 -20.28 3.98
CA ALA A 717 7.23 -20.84 3.34
C ALA A 717 8.44 -20.87 4.30
N ARG A 718 8.69 -19.76 5.01
CA ARG A 718 9.76 -19.68 6.03
C ARG A 718 9.54 -20.63 7.19
N LEU A 719 8.30 -20.78 7.66
CA LEU A 719 7.98 -21.76 8.71
C LEU A 719 8.34 -23.18 8.26
N ALA A 720 8.05 -23.52 7.00
CA ALA A 720 8.38 -24.84 6.47
C ALA A 720 9.89 -25.13 6.51
N VAL A 721 10.73 -24.13 6.23
CA VAL A 721 12.20 -24.25 6.31
C VAL A 721 12.63 -24.66 7.72
N TYR A 722 12.21 -23.93 8.75
CA TYR A 722 12.64 -24.19 10.12
C TYR A 722 12.02 -25.45 10.71
N VAL A 723 10.79 -25.79 10.31
CA VAL A 723 10.14 -27.05 10.68
C VAL A 723 10.86 -28.25 10.07
N PHE A 724 11.25 -28.15 8.80
CA PHE A 724 12.02 -29.20 8.12
C PHE A 724 13.38 -29.41 8.79
N ALA A 725 14.08 -28.32 9.13
CA ALA A 725 15.32 -28.39 9.88
C ALA A 725 15.16 -29.01 11.29
N GLY A 726 13.96 -28.89 11.87
CA GLY A 726 13.58 -29.57 13.11
C GLY A 726 13.21 -31.05 12.96
N GLY A 727 13.29 -31.63 11.75
CA GLY A 727 12.99 -33.04 11.46
C GLY A 727 11.53 -33.36 11.16
N GLU A 728 10.64 -32.36 11.15
CA GLU A 728 9.19 -32.55 10.96
C GLU A 728 8.77 -32.39 9.49
N ALA A 729 9.28 -33.27 8.62
CA ALA A 729 9.09 -33.18 7.18
C ALA A 729 7.59 -33.12 6.76
N ALA A 730 6.72 -33.89 7.40
CA ALA A 730 5.29 -33.90 7.09
C ALA A 730 4.61 -32.54 7.34
N LEU A 731 5.02 -31.83 8.39
CA LEU A 731 4.48 -30.50 8.70
C LEU A 731 5.02 -29.47 7.71
N ALA A 732 6.31 -29.55 7.38
CA ALA A 732 6.93 -28.68 6.37
C ALA A 732 6.24 -28.81 5.00
N GLN A 733 5.92 -30.03 4.57
CA GLN A 733 5.15 -30.28 3.34
C GLN A 733 3.79 -29.59 3.38
N ARG A 734 3.05 -29.71 4.49
CA ARG A 734 1.73 -29.06 4.66
C ARG A 734 1.83 -27.54 4.57
N CYS A 735 2.83 -26.94 5.21
CA CYS A 735 3.06 -25.49 5.14
C CYS A 735 3.36 -25.03 3.71
N LEU A 736 4.21 -25.75 2.97
CA LEU A 736 4.54 -25.39 1.59
C LEU A 736 3.37 -25.60 0.62
N PHE A 737 2.60 -26.68 0.76
CA PHE A 737 1.40 -26.87 -0.06
C PHE A 737 0.36 -25.78 0.20
N ARG A 738 0.19 -25.35 1.46
CA ARG A 738 -0.68 -24.21 1.81
C ARG A 738 -0.16 -22.92 1.17
N ALA A 739 1.13 -22.60 1.34
CA ALA A 739 1.74 -21.42 0.73
C ALA A 739 1.58 -21.43 -0.79
N ARG A 740 1.81 -22.57 -1.44
CA ARG A 740 1.67 -22.72 -2.89
C ARG A 740 0.23 -22.58 -3.36
N LEU A 741 -0.73 -23.19 -2.66
CA LEU A 741 -2.16 -23.04 -2.98
C LEU A 741 -2.57 -21.58 -2.93
N LEU A 742 -2.22 -20.87 -1.85
CA LEU A 742 -2.53 -19.45 -1.71
C LEU A 742 -1.82 -18.61 -2.79
N MET A 743 -0.55 -18.90 -3.08
CA MET A 743 0.18 -18.23 -4.16
C MET A 743 -0.51 -18.42 -5.52
N LEU A 744 -1.00 -19.62 -5.82
CA LEU A 744 -1.78 -19.88 -7.04
C LEU A 744 -3.08 -19.10 -7.09
N THR A 745 -3.74 -18.85 -5.96
CA THR A 745 -4.98 -18.04 -5.91
C THR A 745 -4.72 -16.55 -6.11
N VAL A 746 -3.53 -16.05 -5.72
CA VAL A 746 -3.18 -14.64 -5.84
C VAL A 746 -2.64 -14.31 -7.24
N HIS A 747 -1.81 -15.18 -7.83
CA HIS A 747 -1.08 -14.90 -9.08
C HIS A 747 -1.10 -15.97 -10.17
N GLY A 748 -1.44 -17.20 -9.80
CA GLY A 748 -1.27 -18.36 -10.67
C GLY A 748 0.16 -18.92 -10.71
N GLU A 749 0.40 -19.77 -11.71
CA GLU A 749 1.66 -20.53 -11.83
C GLU A 749 2.83 -19.68 -12.33
N ASP A 750 2.54 -18.63 -13.11
CA ASP A 750 3.55 -17.86 -13.81
C ASP A 750 4.04 -16.66 -12.99
N HIS A 751 4.86 -16.93 -11.97
CA HIS A 751 5.41 -15.91 -11.08
C HIS A 751 6.78 -16.36 -10.49
N PRO A 752 7.80 -15.46 -10.36
CA PRO A 752 9.12 -15.83 -9.84
C PRO A 752 9.10 -16.53 -8.47
N TYR A 753 8.28 -16.03 -7.54
CA TYR A 753 8.14 -16.63 -6.21
C TYR A 753 7.55 -18.05 -6.20
N THR A 754 6.81 -18.45 -7.26
CA THR A 754 6.35 -19.85 -7.40
C THR A 754 7.55 -20.79 -7.59
N ALA A 755 8.61 -20.33 -8.27
CA ALA A 755 9.85 -21.10 -8.37
C ALA A 755 10.51 -21.32 -7.01
N THR A 756 10.48 -20.32 -6.13
CA THR A 756 11.00 -20.45 -4.76
C THR A 756 10.24 -21.51 -3.97
N LEU A 757 8.89 -21.53 -4.06
CA LEU A 757 8.07 -22.54 -3.41
C LEU A 757 8.30 -23.94 -4.00
N ASP A 758 8.41 -24.04 -5.33
CA ASP A 758 8.67 -25.29 -6.04
C ASP A 758 10.07 -25.84 -5.71
N SER A 759 11.11 -24.99 -5.62
CA SER A 759 12.44 -25.39 -5.14
C SER A 759 12.39 -25.95 -3.71
N CYS A 760 11.65 -25.30 -2.82
CA CYS A 760 11.47 -25.78 -1.44
C CYS A 760 10.73 -27.12 -1.39
N LEU A 761 9.68 -27.29 -2.20
CA LEU A 761 8.95 -28.56 -2.31
C LEU A 761 9.84 -29.67 -2.87
N GLY A 762 10.67 -29.37 -3.87
CA GLY A 762 11.64 -30.30 -4.44
C GLY A 762 12.68 -30.82 -3.45
N LEU A 763 12.99 -30.04 -2.41
CA LEU A 763 13.91 -30.43 -1.33
C LEU A 763 13.26 -31.31 -0.26
N ILE A 764 11.94 -31.15 -0.04
CA ILE A 764 11.24 -31.74 1.10
C ILE A 764 10.40 -32.97 0.70
N LEU A 765 9.96 -33.05 -0.56
CA LEU A 765 9.13 -34.15 -1.05
C LEU A 765 9.94 -35.42 -1.36
N PRO A 766 9.29 -36.60 -1.35
CA PRO A 766 9.90 -37.84 -1.84
C PRO A 766 10.34 -37.73 -3.31
N SER A 767 11.32 -38.56 -3.69
CA SER A 767 12.03 -38.49 -4.97
C SER A 767 11.10 -38.48 -6.20
N GLU A 768 9.99 -39.23 -6.21
CA GLU A 768 9.10 -39.30 -7.37
C GLU A 768 8.39 -37.98 -7.69
N GLN A 769 8.00 -37.20 -6.68
CA GLN A 769 7.29 -35.92 -6.85
C GLN A 769 8.24 -34.73 -6.92
N ALA A 770 9.39 -34.83 -6.25
CA ALA A 770 10.40 -33.77 -6.19
C ALA A 770 10.89 -33.32 -7.58
N GLY A 771 11.11 -34.26 -8.51
CA GLY A 771 11.61 -33.95 -9.85
C GLY A 771 10.70 -33.01 -10.65
N GLN A 772 9.38 -33.14 -10.52
CA GLN A 772 8.42 -32.28 -11.24
C GLN A 772 8.48 -30.83 -10.75
N PHE A 773 8.57 -30.63 -9.43
CA PHE A 773 8.69 -29.30 -8.84
C PHE A 773 10.05 -28.65 -9.16
N LEU A 774 11.15 -29.41 -9.11
CA LEU A 774 12.47 -28.88 -9.47
C LEU A 774 12.56 -28.49 -10.96
N GLN A 775 11.95 -29.28 -11.86
CA GLN A 775 11.86 -28.92 -13.27
C GLN A 775 10.98 -27.67 -13.50
N SER A 776 9.87 -27.55 -12.77
CA SER A 776 9.04 -26.35 -12.77
C SER A 776 9.82 -25.12 -12.31
N ALA A 777 10.51 -25.21 -11.17
CA ALA A 777 11.33 -24.14 -10.62
C ALA A 777 12.42 -23.69 -11.60
N LEU A 778 13.13 -24.65 -12.22
CA LEU A 778 14.14 -24.35 -13.24
C LEU A 778 13.53 -23.61 -14.44
N LYS A 779 12.38 -24.08 -14.94
CA LYS A 779 11.68 -23.47 -16.07
C LYS A 779 11.29 -22.02 -15.76
N ILE A 780 10.69 -21.79 -14.60
CA ILE A 780 10.24 -20.47 -14.16
C ILE A 780 11.46 -19.53 -13.97
N ASN A 781 12.47 -19.94 -13.20
CA ASN A 781 13.66 -19.13 -12.97
C ASN A 781 14.43 -18.80 -14.26
N THR A 782 14.56 -19.76 -15.17
CA THR A 782 15.18 -19.52 -16.49
C THR A 782 14.39 -18.50 -17.30
N SER A 783 13.05 -18.53 -17.24
CA SER A 783 12.21 -17.58 -17.98
C SER A 783 12.28 -16.15 -17.44
N PHE A 784 12.38 -15.98 -16.12
CA PHE A 784 12.36 -14.67 -15.46
C PHE A 784 13.75 -14.05 -15.30
N PHE A 785 14.76 -14.84 -14.96
CA PHE A 785 16.11 -14.33 -14.66
C PHE A 785 17.15 -14.68 -15.74
N GLY A 786 16.81 -15.56 -16.67
CA GLY A 786 17.74 -16.04 -17.70
C GLY A 786 18.69 -17.14 -17.21
N PRO A 787 19.49 -17.72 -18.13
CA PRO A 787 20.33 -18.88 -17.85
C PRO A 787 21.55 -18.59 -16.96
N THR A 788 22.00 -17.35 -16.90
CA THR A 788 23.21 -16.93 -16.18
C THR A 788 22.94 -16.42 -14.76
N SER A 789 21.68 -16.37 -14.33
CA SER A 789 21.31 -15.88 -13.00
C SER A 789 21.62 -16.90 -11.89
N VAL A 790 21.91 -16.38 -10.69
CA VAL A 790 22.08 -17.15 -9.45
C VAL A 790 20.86 -18.06 -9.21
N HIS A 791 19.64 -17.56 -9.41
CA HIS A 791 18.42 -18.34 -9.17
C HIS A 791 18.31 -19.55 -10.10
N THR A 792 18.71 -19.38 -11.37
CA THR A 792 18.71 -20.46 -12.36
C THR A 792 19.81 -21.47 -12.05
N ALA A 793 21.02 -21.00 -11.74
CA ALA A 793 22.14 -21.86 -11.35
C ALA A 793 21.81 -22.73 -10.12
N LEU A 794 21.15 -22.14 -9.13
CA LEU A 794 20.66 -22.82 -7.94
C LEU A 794 19.64 -23.91 -8.27
N SER A 795 18.68 -23.60 -9.16
CA SER A 795 17.66 -24.57 -9.61
C SER A 795 18.30 -25.74 -10.36
N GLN A 796 19.29 -25.46 -11.21
CA GLN A 796 20.08 -26.47 -11.93
C GLN A 796 20.83 -27.40 -10.97
N HIS A 797 21.48 -26.83 -9.96
CA HIS A 797 22.19 -27.58 -8.94
C HIS A 797 21.24 -28.48 -8.13
N LEU A 798 20.08 -27.95 -7.70
CA LEU A 798 19.08 -28.75 -6.98
C LEU A 798 18.55 -29.92 -7.82
N LEU A 799 18.27 -29.67 -9.10
CA LEU A 799 17.83 -30.71 -10.03
C LEU A 799 18.90 -31.79 -10.25
N SER A 800 20.17 -31.39 -10.38
CA SER A 800 21.33 -32.28 -10.47
C SER A 800 21.47 -33.18 -9.24
N GLN A 801 21.32 -32.62 -8.03
CA GLN A 801 21.35 -33.38 -6.78
C GLN A 801 20.22 -34.42 -6.72
N TRP A 802 19.02 -34.05 -7.14
CA TRP A 802 17.89 -34.97 -7.22
C TRP A 802 18.14 -36.09 -8.24
N MET A 803 18.63 -35.77 -9.43
CA MET A 803 18.95 -36.76 -10.48
C MET A 803 20.02 -37.76 -10.01
N CYS A 804 21.05 -37.29 -9.29
CA CYS A 804 22.01 -38.17 -8.62
C CYS A 804 21.32 -39.13 -7.64
N GLY A 805 20.30 -38.66 -6.91
CA GLY A 805 19.52 -39.48 -5.98
C GLY A 805 18.65 -40.54 -6.67
N VAL A 806 18.16 -40.26 -7.88
CA VAL A 806 17.41 -41.21 -8.73
C VAL A 806 18.34 -42.17 -9.48
N GLY A 807 19.63 -41.82 -9.62
CA GLY A 807 20.65 -42.62 -10.32
C GLY A 807 20.93 -42.19 -11.76
N ASP A 808 20.38 -41.06 -12.23
CA ASP A 808 20.71 -40.49 -13.55
C ASP A 808 21.90 -39.51 -13.45
N TYR A 809 23.09 -40.08 -13.32
CA TYR A 809 24.33 -39.31 -13.19
C TYR A 809 24.71 -38.54 -14.47
N ARG A 810 24.27 -39.01 -15.65
CA ARG A 810 24.64 -38.40 -16.92
C ARG A 810 23.93 -37.07 -17.10
N SER A 811 22.62 -37.04 -16.84
CA SER A 811 21.85 -35.80 -16.85
C SER A 811 22.28 -34.87 -15.72
N ALA A 812 22.52 -35.41 -14.51
CA ALA A 812 23.02 -34.63 -13.38
C ALA A 812 24.31 -33.88 -13.72
N MET A 813 25.30 -34.56 -14.32
CA MET A 813 26.57 -33.92 -14.71
C MET A 813 26.37 -32.78 -15.72
N LYS A 814 25.38 -32.88 -16.61
CA LYS A 814 25.06 -31.81 -17.56
C LYS A 814 24.53 -30.58 -16.82
N HIS A 815 23.54 -30.77 -15.95
CA HIS A 815 22.94 -29.68 -15.17
C HIS A 815 23.97 -29.04 -14.23
N GLU A 816 24.86 -29.83 -13.62
CA GLU A 816 25.93 -29.31 -12.76
C GLU A 816 26.95 -28.46 -13.54
N LYS A 817 27.30 -28.85 -14.78
CA LYS A 817 28.17 -28.05 -15.65
C LYS A 817 27.54 -26.71 -16.01
N GLU A 818 26.24 -26.69 -16.29
CA GLU A 818 25.48 -25.47 -16.56
C GLU A 818 25.45 -24.57 -15.31
N ALA A 819 25.19 -25.13 -14.13
CA ALA A 819 25.24 -24.40 -12.85
C ALA A 819 26.63 -23.80 -12.59
N LEU A 820 27.70 -24.59 -12.77
CA LEU A 820 29.08 -24.15 -12.59
C LEU A 820 29.44 -23.02 -13.56
N SER A 821 29.04 -23.12 -14.83
CA SER A 821 29.26 -22.06 -15.81
C SER A 821 28.61 -20.75 -15.37
N ALA A 822 27.35 -20.81 -14.91
CA ALA A 822 26.65 -19.64 -14.38
C ALA A 822 27.38 -19.05 -13.15
N PHE A 823 27.70 -19.87 -12.14
CA PHE A 823 28.42 -19.41 -10.95
C PHE A 823 29.81 -18.83 -11.28
N THR A 824 30.54 -19.41 -12.23
CA THR A 824 31.88 -18.93 -12.62
C THR A 824 31.81 -17.55 -13.28
N ASN A 825 30.79 -17.30 -14.11
CA ASN A 825 30.56 -15.97 -14.71
C ASN A 825 30.16 -14.90 -13.68
N LEU A 826 29.53 -15.32 -12.57
CA LEU A 826 29.20 -14.45 -11.44
C LEU A 826 30.44 -14.11 -10.59
N VAL A 827 31.33 -15.08 -10.36
CA VAL A 827 32.56 -14.88 -9.57
C VAL A 827 33.60 -14.06 -10.33
N SER A 828 33.71 -14.19 -11.66
CA SER A 828 34.60 -13.33 -12.46
C SER A 828 34.19 -11.86 -12.48
N THR A 829 32.97 -11.54 -12.01
CA THR A 829 32.43 -10.18 -11.91
C THR A 829 32.28 -9.69 -10.45
N CYS A 830 32.53 -10.54 -9.45
CA CYS A 830 32.39 -10.22 -8.02
C CYS A 830 33.37 -11.04 -7.17
N ASP A 831 34.29 -10.38 -6.47
CA ASP A 831 35.06 -10.95 -5.36
C ASP A 831 34.12 -11.27 -4.18
N VAL A 832 33.51 -12.46 -4.18
CA VAL A 832 32.78 -12.99 -3.02
C VAL A 832 33.25 -14.40 -2.72
N TYR A 833 33.86 -14.55 -1.54
CA TYR A 833 34.37 -15.80 -0.98
C TYR A 833 33.25 -16.83 -0.77
N PHE A 834 33.19 -17.87 -1.60
CA PHE A 834 32.53 -19.13 -1.23
C PHE A 834 33.56 -20.06 -0.58
N SER A 835 33.46 -20.27 0.73
CA SER A 835 34.25 -21.29 1.43
C SER A 835 33.69 -22.69 1.12
N PRO A 836 34.50 -23.63 0.59
CA PRO A 836 34.01 -24.91 0.11
C PRO A 836 34.19 -26.00 1.18
N TYR A 837 33.35 -26.05 2.22
CA TYR A 837 33.31 -27.24 3.10
C TYR A 837 31.94 -27.51 3.76
N HIS A 838 31.50 -28.77 3.60
CA HIS A 838 30.80 -29.63 4.57
C HIS A 838 29.26 -29.78 4.57
N ASN A 839 28.87 -31.06 4.41
CA ASN A 839 27.61 -31.75 4.68
C ASN A 839 26.36 -31.45 3.82
N ARG A 840 25.79 -32.55 3.29
CA ARG A 840 24.53 -32.61 2.51
C ARG A 840 23.35 -31.91 3.21
N THR A 841 23.32 -31.96 4.54
CA THR A 841 22.36 -31.23 5.38
C THR A 841 22.62 -29.73 5.38
N LYS A 842 23.86 -29.27 5.56
CA LYS A 842 24.16 -27.83 5.58
C LYS A 842 23.99 -27.16 4.23
N MET A 843 24.29 -27.84 3.12
CA MET A 843 24.06 -27.28 1.78
C MET A 843 22.56 -27.09 1.49
N GLN A 844 21.70 -28.05 1.87
CA GLN A 844 20.24 -27.87 1.81
C GLN A 844 19.78 -26.71 2.70
N GLN A 845 20.41 -26.51 3.86
CA GLN A 845 20.17 -25.34 4.72
C GLN A 845 20.65 -24.03 4.06
N THR A 846 21.79 -24.03 3.38
CA THR A 846 22.34 -22.88 2.64
C THR A 846 21.46 -22.50 1.46
N VAL A 847 20.93 -23.48 0.71
CA VAL A 847 20.03 -23.24 -0.42
C VAL A 847 18.67 -22.67 0.04
N LEU A 848 18.16 -23.14 1.18
CA LEU A 848 16.95 -22.57 1.78
C LEU A 848 17.18 -21.14 2.32
N THR A 849 18.37 -20.84 2.86
CA THR A 849 18.74 -19.46 3.26
C THR A 849 19.10 -18.54 2.07
N LEU A 850 19.60 -19.08 0.95
CA LEU A 850 19.87 -18.32 -0.27
C LEU A 850 18.58 -17.93 -1.00
N HIS A 851 17.49 -18.67 -0.79
CA HIS A 851 16.15 -18.27 -1.23
C HIS A 851 15.46 -17.27 -0.27
N GLU A 852 16.05 -16.99 0.90
CA GLU A 852 15.60 -15.96 1.85
C GLU A 852 16.30 -14.59 1.65
N THR A 853 17.37 -14.54 0.85
CA THR A 853 18.08 -13.32 0.41
C THR A 853 17.65 -12.94 -0.99
#